data_AF-A0A9P6SQG6-F1
#
_entry.id   AF-A0A9P6SQG6-F1
#
_cell.length_a   1.000
_cell.length_b   1.000
_cell.length_c   1.000
_cell.angle_alpha   90.00
_cell.angle_beta   90.00
_cell.angle_gamma   90.00
#
_symmetry.space_group_name_H-M   'P 1'
#
loop_
_entity.id
_entity.type
_entity.pdbx_description
1 polymer ?
#
loop_
_entity_poly.entity_id
_entity_poly.type
_entity_poly.pdbx_seq_one_letter_code
_entity_poly.pdbx_strand_id
1 'polypeptide(L)'
;MATLEQHEQAFRTGSSPEITTIPTRLDSETGQHIILWNDIQQYFENAKGILNNGTAVIFLADDKLRLLDPLRIAYQPGIVLEVVTGDTARHGLLGSQPSTASASTSSLLLGERSLDKLATQIPLSTMDPILPASNGLNLVSQLTASLSIGNTDSAGDISPVRSAARTTDQRACVKSTTAQRGMSDGSNMNIALHKSRELLERVVRMQEESQQQQEQMIRNQQQSLHMQQQTLDRMAFIQSSVQTLITQSYELHEYPIPRLFIVLPEVTRRPQEMTGKLLPRQFRVYFLCECGEHTMSENNTTPHEVHLANHEGYDLDRPIEFFDKYGAYALALMYMFKMGVVAGGVVVPPLANFRIDNSLSMDQKLLECIQNIVPLVDDSIAFLQGLKRSGSGDTAEVGEAIHNMKVLEGKDLRQLKSYLKDVKDEHRVLGNLYRIVTPKGHVKWVCLDHYRANYEEAAAQSLQHVVEGNSGVLNENLGEIQINLSSSTVAKEFYSLLPTARIQKLSVSLLWEATMDDLRKLADAVTKASIVDLTIDGRALLGRTIDVFHRYERFDPIMQLRTNGCLRSLRLIMFRDLFRRLSPSAFTPAPKLRDILPVLRTLECLELFYGQFCTTATVVHGQIQTIQMFLLSEDRAHDNQASSYSRCDPDERLGLTQAADILGQSPTLSEIRFGYMYENINILIQSIASTRHGLFVDKGKATALRTVELIRLQDDKSACPVGITMDFTESTGMLDFSIDISRVPWMGFVDSYYDIIHAYGWSIKTLDAENGGIDDKLAQLLDKSMEERDSKLKSLILNTKSMSQNGLECMDRVISRSNRLGRLIVDCQSLKIESEREKASWLLSRHGKKLTGVSLHGDGSSQVMKWLVETFPTRLAFPNLVDLQLSFPSRSEFGDQYLYVPWVSDMVSAPYSRSTATSNSDSVLGNLSVGSLSLASSTAETWSSLTRLSLQWNKLSQKDWTRVIEAIDFSTLKILDLTGANVAMEQFDLLAECVSKVHGTAPLRILDLSSSSLSEGQHLAELLMKFEGFKENAPHATIKGFERYNQ
;
A
#
# COMPACT_ATOMS: atom_id res chain seq x y z
N MET A 1 -10.90 27.47 26.58
CA MET A 1 -10.41 26.92 25.30
C MET A 1 -9.07 26.28 25.59
N ALA A 2 -9.04 24.96 25.80
CA ALA A 2 -7.80 24.21 25.89
C ALA A 2 -7.21 24.13 24.48
N THR A 3 -5.94 24.49 24.32
CA THR A 3 -5.18 24.31 23.08
C THR A 3 -5.16 22.82 22.75
N LEU A 4 -5.77 22.42 21.62
CA LEU A 4 -5.60 21.07 21.10
C LEU A 4 -4.10 20.86 20.84
N GLU A 5 -3.47 19.94 21.57
CA GLU A 5 -2.12 19.48 21.27
C GLU A 5 -2.16 18.78 19.91
N GLN A 6 -1.50 19.36 18.90
CA GLN A 6 -1.30 18.70 17.63
C GLN A 6 -0.20 17.65 17.80
N HIS A 7 -0.55 16.38 17.65
CA HIS A 7 0.41 15.27 17.62
C HIS A 7 0.90 15.06 16.19
N GLU A 8 2.22 14.99 16.00
CA GLU A 8 2.88 14.73 14.72
C GLU A 8 3.70 13.44 14.78
N GLN A 9 3.77 12.73 13.65
CA GLN A 9 4.57 11.52 13.45
C GLN A 9 5.76 11.80 12.55
N ALA A 10 6.96 11.43 12.98
CA ALA A 10 8.19 11.58 12.20
C ALA A 10 8.42 10.38 11.27
N PHE A 11 8.86 10.66 10.04
CA PHE A 11 9.20 9.69 8.99
C PHE A 11 10.55 10.02 8.34
N ARG A 12 11.22 9.03 7.76
CA ARG A 12 12.44 9.18 6.93
C ARG A 12 12.46 8.15 5.79
N THR A 13 13.24 8.39 4.73
CA THR A 13 13.41 7.41 3.62
C THR A 13 14.78 6.74 3.70
N GLY A 14 14.82 5.42 3.95
CA GLY A 14 16.07 4.66 4.03
C GLY A 14 17.08 5.27 5.01
N SER A 15 18.33 5.41 4.56
CA SER A 15 19.42 6.04 5.32
C SER A 15 19.41 7.58 5.28
N SER A 16 18.36 8.22 4.74
CA SER A 16 18.31 9.68 4.66
C SER A 16 18.28 10.29 6.07
N PRO A 17 19.12 11.31 6.35
CA PRO A 17 19.06 12.05 7.60
C PRO A 17 17.86 13.00 7.67
N GLU A 18 17.15 13.21 6.56
CA GLU A 18 16.01 14.10 6.49
C GLU A 18 14.77 13.46 7.13
N ILE A 19 14.18 14.16 8.12
CA ILE A 19 12.98 13.74 8.84
C ILE A 19 11.82 14.62 8.39
N THR A 20 10.75 13.98 7.90
CA THR A 20 9.48 14.64 7.56
C THR A 20 8.46 14.33 8.65
N THR A 21 7.80 15.35 9.21
CA THR A 21 6.71 15.14 10.17
C THR A 21 5.35 15.25 9.47
N ILE A 22 4.44 14.33 9.78
CA ILE A 22 3.06 14.32 9.27
C ILE A 22 2.10 14.45 10.46
N PRO A 23 1.14 15.39 10.44
CA PRO A 23 0.18 15.54 11.53
C PRO A 23 -0.74 14.32 11.63
N THR A 24 -1.00 13.89 12.86
CA THR A 24 -1.92 12.78 13.14
C THR A 24 -3.36 13.27 13.21
N ARG A 25 -4.31 12.35 13.04
CA ARG A 25 -5.75 12.61 13.19
C ARG A 25 -6.34 11.65 14.21
N LEU A 26 -7.38 12.06 14.94
CA LEU A 26 -8.10 11.16 15.81
C LEU A 26 -9.06 10.32 14.96
N ASP A 27 -8.88 9.01 14.94
CA ASP A 27 -9.72 8.08 14.19
C ASP A 27 -11.07 7.91 14.87
N SER A 28 -12.16 8.09 14.13
CA SER A 28 -13.52 8.00 14.70
C SER A 28 -13.94 6.58 15.06
N GLU A 29 -13.33 5.57 14.43
CA GLU A 29 -13.68 4.15 14.67
C GLU A 29 -12.91 3.58 15.85
N THR A 30 -11.59 3.79 15.91
CA THR A 30 -10.72 3.22 16.94
C THR A 30 -10.51 4.14 18.14
N GLY A 31 -10.78 5.44 18.01
CA GLY A 31 -10.50 6.44 19.04
C GLY A 31 -9.01 6.70 19.27
N GLN A 32 -8.13 6.21 18.39
CA GLN A 32 -6.67 6.37 18.48
C GLN A 32 -6.18 7.44 17.50
N HIS A 33 -5.01 8.02 17.78
CA HIS A 33 -4.33 8.88 16.81
C HIS A 33 -3.76 8.02 15.67
N ILE A 34 -4.00 8.42 14.43
CA ILE A 34 -3.62 7.69 13.22
C ILE A 34 -2.92 8.60 12.20
N ILE A 35 -2.24 7.97 11.25
CA ILE A 35 -1.76 8.59 10.00
C ILE A 35 -2.35 7.82 8.83
N LEU A 36 -2.96 8.52 7.88
CA LEU A 36 -3.51 7.91 6.67
C LEU A 36 -2.38 7.52 5.71
N TRP A 37 -2.54 6.39 5.02
CA TRP A 37 -1.57 5.93 4.03
C TRP A 37 -1.38 6.93 2.89
N ASN A 38 -2.47 7.56 2.44
CA ASN A 38 -2.41 8.60 1.40
C ASN A 38 -1.58 9.81 1.85
N ASP A 39 -1.71 10.22 3.12
CA ASP A 39 -0.91 11.31 3.68
C ASP A 39 0.58 10.94 3.62
N ILE A 40 0.95 9.69 3.94
CA ILE A 40 2.35 9.21 3.79
C ILE A 40 2.79 9.24 2.32
N GLN A 41 1.98 8.71 1.40
CA GLN A 41 2.33 8.66 -0.03
C GLN A 41 2.48 10.06 -0.66
N GLN A 42 1.80 11.07 -0.12
CA GLN A 42 1.93 12.45 -0.55
C GLN A 42 3.33 13.03 -0.28
N TYR A 43 3.94 12.69 0.86
CA TYR A 43 5.30 13.13 1.20
C TYR A 43 6.39 12.20 0.65
N PHE A 44 6.06 10.93 0.44
CA PHE A 44 6.97 9.90 -0.01
C PHE A 44 6.44 9.22 -1.27
N GLU A 45 6.66 9.87 -2.42
CA GLU A 45 6.23 9.36 -3.71
C GLU A 45 6.83 7.95 -3.92
N ASN A 46 5.98 6.98 -4.27
CA ASN A 46 6.32 5.55 -4.37
C ASN A 46 6.56 4.81 -3.04
N ALA A 47 6.04 5.29 -1.91
CA ALA A 47 5.99 4.50 -0.68
C ALA A 47 5.23 3.18 -0.90
N LYS A 48 5.88 2.06 -0.54
CA LYS A 48 5.37 0.69 -0.63
C LYS A 48 5.12 0.05 0.74
N GLY A 49 5.76 0.55 1.78
CA GLY A 49 5.60 0.07 3.15
C GLY A 49 6.29 0.98 4.16
N ILE A 50 6.08 0.70 5.45
CA ILE A 50 6.71 1.42 6.56
C ILE A 50 7.37 0.42 7.49
N LEU A 51 8.56 0.75 7.98
CA LEU A 51 9.32 0.01 8.97
C LEU A 51 9.49 0.84 10.24
N ASN A 52 9.43 0.19 11.40
CA ASN A 52 9.92 0.72 12.67
C ASN A 52 11.14 -0.12 13.07
N ASN A 53 12.35 0.46 13.00
CA ASN A 53 13.60 -0.25 13.29
C ASN A 53 13.73 -1.59 12.56
N GLY A 54 13.38 -1.63 11.27
CA GLY A 54 13.42 -2.84 10.44
C GLY A 54 12.18 -3.74 10.52
N THR A 55 11.26 -3.52 11.46
CA THR A 55 10.02 -4.29 11.59
C THR A 55 8.88 -3.61 10.83
N ALA A 56 8.13 -4.35 9.99
CA ALA A 56 7.01 -3.78 9.25
C ALA A 56 5.91 -3.24 10.17
N VAL A 57 5.47 -2.00 9.93
CA VAL A 57 4.32 -1.40 10.61
C VAL A 57 3.05 -1.86 9.88
N ILE A 58 2.20 -2.60 10.59
CA ILE A 58 0.97 -3.18 10.03
C ILE A 58 -0.11 -2.10 9.96
N PHE A 59 -0.92 -2.13 8.89
CA PHE A 59 -2.12 -1.31 8.79
C PHE A 59 -3.17 -1.74 9.83
N LEU A 60 -3.94 -0.78 10.33
CA LEU A 60 -5.03 -1.06 11.26
C LEU A 60 -6.12 -1.92 10.57
N ALA A 61 -6.64 -2.87 11.32
CA ALA A 61 -7.72 -3.76 10.90
C ALA A 61 -8.88 -3.73 11.91
N ASP A 62 -10.08 -4.03 11.44
CA ASP A 62 -11.26 -4.18 12.29
C ASP A 62 -11.20 -5.45 13.17
N ASP A 63 -12.23 -5.65 13.99
CA ASP A 63 -12.44 -6.82 14.85
C ASP A 63 -12.53 -8.15 14.07
N LYS A 64 -12.63 -8.09 12.74
CA LYS A 64 -12.69 -9.23 11.81
C LYS A 64 -11.42 -9.37 10.98
N LEU A 65 -10.32 -8.69 11.37
CA LEU A 65 -9.03 -8.69 10.68
C LEU A 65 -9.09 -8.17 9.23
N ARG A 66 -10.10 -7.36 8.89
CA ARG A 66 -10.16 -6.67 7.61
C ARG A 66 -9.46 -5.33 7.73
N LEU A 67 -8.50 -5.06 6.85
CA LEU A 67 -7.84 -3.76 6.80
C LEU A 67 -8.87 -2.64 6.68
N LEU A 68 -8.71 -1.61 7.49
CA LEU A 68 -9.61 -0.47 7.48
C LEU A 68 -9.40 0.37 6.21
N ASP A 69 -10.50 0.90 5.66
CA ASP A 69 -10.51 1.76 4.46
C ASP A 69 -11.02 3.16 4.85
N PRO A 70 -10.27 4.26 4.61
CA PRO A 70 -8.93 4.33 4.01
C PRO A 70 -7.82 3.67 4.85
N LEU A 71 -6.82 3.08 4.18
CA LEU A 71 -5.64 2.47 4.82
C LEU A 71 -4.95 3.47 5.77
N ARG A 72 -4.62 3.01 6.97
CA ARG A 72 -4.13 3.85 8.06
C ARG A 72 -3.25 3.06 9.03
N ILE A 73 -2.25 3.73 9.62
CA ILE A 73 -1.40 3.17 10.68
C ILE A 73 -1.62 3.91 11.99
N ALA A 74 -1.40 3.23 13.12
CA ALA A 74 -1.43 3.85 14.44
C ALA A 74 -0.25 4.81 14.62
N TYR A 75 -0.50 5.92 15.33
CA TYR A 75 0.53 6.86 15.77
C TYR A 75 1.53 6.19 16.73
N GLN A 76 2.82 6.39 16.49
CA GLN A 76 3.94 5.88 17.28
C GLN A 76 4.74 7.05 17.88
N PRO A 77 4.35 7.55 19.08
CA PRO A 77 4.93 8.75 19.66
C PRO A 77 6.43 8.61 19.92
N GLY A 78 7.20 9.62 19.48
CA GLY A 78 8.66 9.70 19.70
C GLY A 78 9.50 8.77 18.82
N ILE A 79 8.89 8.04 17.88
CA ILE A 79 9.58 7.11 16.98
C ILE A 79 9.68 7.74 15.59
N VAL A 80 10.82 7.57 14.91
CA VAL A 80 10.97 7.93 13.49
C VAL A 80 10.73 6.68 12.65
N LEU A 81 9.67 6.68 11.86
CA LEU A 81 9.31 5.56 11.00
C LEU A 81 10.05 5.64 9.65
N GLU A 82 10.49 4.51 9.13
CA GLU A 82 11.23 4.43 7.87
C GLU A 82 10.30 4.03 6.72
N VAL A 83 10.24 4.84 5.68
CA VAL A 83 9.40 4.61 4.51
C VAL A 83 10.19 3.85 3.44
N VAL A 84 9.64 2.73 3.01
CA VAL A 84 10.23 1.88 1.96
C VAL A 84 9.73 2.37 0.61
N THR A 85 10.62 2.98 -0.18
CA THR A 85 10.33 3.43 -1.55
C THR A 85 10.94 2.47 -2.57
N GLY A 86 10.32 2.35 -3.76
CA GLY A 86 10.69 1.37 -4.79
C GLY A 86 12.16 1.39 -5.25
N ASP A 87 12.87 2.50 -5.10
CA ASP A 87 14.24 2.69 -5.60
C ASP A 87 15.32 2.17 -4.64
N THR A 88 15.00 2.00 -3.34
CA THR A 88 15.96 1.58 -2.31
C THR A 88 16.35 0.11 -2.39
N ALA A 89 15.59 -0.73 -3.11
CA ALA A 89 15.84 -2.16 -3.24
C ALA A 89 17.07 -2.52 -4.12
N ARG A 90 17.73 -1.55 -4.77
CA ARG A 90 18.85 -1.81 -5.70
C ARG A 90 20.26 -1.58 -5.15
N HIS A 91 20.43 -1.01 -3.95
CA HIS A 91 21.77 -0.58 -3.49
C HIS A 91 22.23 -1.10 -2.13
N GLY A 92 21.54 -2.07 -1.51
CA GLY A 92 21.72 -2.34 -0.08
C GLY A 92 22.21 -3.71 0.39
N LEU A 93 22.85 -4.58 -0.40
CA LEU A 93 23.36 -5.88 0.09
C LEU A 93 24.65 -6.38 -0.61
N LEU A 94 25.73 -5.60 -0.58
CA LEU A 94 27.08 -6.13 -0.83
C LEU A 94 28.04 -5.61 0.25
N GLY A 95 28.07 -6.33 1.38
CA GLY A 95 29.15 -6.26 2.36
C GLY A 95 30.42 -6.90 1.78
N SER A 96 31.50 -6.12 1.78
CA SER A 96 32.85 -6.43 1.30
C SER A 96 33.43 -7.74 1.87
N GLN A 97 33.76 -8.69 0.98
CA GLN A 97 34.73 -9.78 1.25
C GLN A 97 36.15 -9.39 0.80
N PRO A 98 37.20 -9.88 1.47
CA PRO A 98 38.59 -9.57 1.15
C PRO A 98 39.09 -10.36 -0.07
N SER A 99 39.72 -9.63 -0.97
CA SER A 99 40.32 -10.09 -2.22
C SER A 99 41.35 -11.20 -2.02
N THR A 100 41.16 -12.34 -2.67
CA THR A 100 42.25 -13.27 -3.01
C THR A 100 42.31 -13.48 -4.52
N ALA A 101 43.54 -13.48 -5.01
CA ALA A 101 43.90 -13.23 -6.39
C ALA A 101 43.48 -14.35 -7.36
N SER A 102 43.07 -13.89 -8.54
CA SER A 102 42.87 -14.64 -9.77
C SER A 102 44.13 -15.36 -10.25
N ALA A 103 43.98 -16.64 -10.62
CA ALA A 103 44.81 -17.27 -11.64
C ALA A 103 43.90 -18.07 -12.58
N SER A 104 43.88 -17.62 -13.83
CA SER A 104 43.19 -18.18 -14.99
C SER A 104 43.82 -19.51 -15.42
N THR A 105 43.02 -20.50 -15.83
CA THR A 105 43.22 -21.21 -17.12
C THR A 105 42.09 -22.18 -17.44
N SER A 106 41.87 -22.30 -18.74
CA SER A 106 40.72 -22.84 -19.45
C SER A 106 40.71 -24.37 -19.59
N SER A 107 39.49 -24.89 -19.77
CA SER A 107 39.07 -25.98 -20.68
C SER A 107 39.84 -27.31 -20.69
N LEU A 108 39.14 -28.43 -20.40
CA LEU A 108 38.89 -29.52 -21.36
C LEU A 108 38.03 -30.67 -20.78
N LEU A 109 37.04 -31.02 -21.61
CA LEU A 109 36.31 -32.28 -21.87
C LEU A 109 36.65 -33.61 -21.15
N LEU A 110 35.56 -34.40 -21.07
CA LEU A 110 35.38 -35.87 -21.06
C LEU A 110 35.37 -36.63 -19.72
N GLY A 111 34.28 -37.38 -19.53
CA GLY A 111 34.34 -38.68 -18.86
C GLY A 111 33.11 -39.10 -18.06
N GLU A 112 32.09 -39.65 -18.73
CA GLU A 112 31.06 -40.49 -18.10
C GLU A 112 31.68 -41.75 -17.45
N ARG A 113 31.19 -42.11 -16.26
CA ARG A 113 30.84 -43.48 -15.77
C ARG A 113 30.49 -43.39 -14.27
N SER A 114 29.22 -43.57 -13.91
CA SER A 114 28.61 -44.85 -13.49
C SER A 114 29.19 -45.38 -12.17
N LEU A 115 28.38 -45.32 -11.10
CA LEU A 115 28.53 -46.17 -9.92
C LEU A 115 27.16 -46.48 -9.33
N ASP A 116 26.85 -47.77 -9.32
CA ASP A 116 25.70 -48.42 -8.74
C ASP A 116 26.21 -49.27 -7.56
N LYS A 117 25.53 -49.17 -6.41
CA LYS A 117 25.38 -50.16 -5.31
C LYS A 117 26.44 -50.41 -4.21
N LEU A 118 25.83 -50.67 -3.02
CA LEU A 118 26.25 -51.31 -1.76
C LEU A 118 26.93 -50.39 -0.72
N ALA A 119 26.23 -49.96 0.34
CA ALA A 119 25.71 -50.68 1.53
C ALA A 119 26.75 -50.84 2.66
N THR A 120 26.42 -50.25 3.81
CA THR A 120 26.79 -50.58 5.21
C THR A 120 28.26 -50.77 5.57
N GLN A 121 28.77 -49.93 6.48
CA GLN A 121 29.27 -50.37 7.80
C GLN A 121 29.70 -49.19 8.69
N ILE A 122 29.43 -49.36 9.99
CA ILE A 122 29.78 -48.52 11.16
C ILE A 122 31.28 -48.66 11.48
N PRO A 123 31.96 -47.60 11.97
CA PRO A 123 32.56 -47.66 13.32
C PRO A 123 32.39 -46.32 14.06
N LEU A 124 31.73 -46.28 15.21
CA LEU A 124 32.31 -46.44 16.56
C LEU A 124 33.71 -45.81 16.72
N SER A 125 33.74 -44.54 17.14
CA SER A 125 34.93 -43.88 17.65
C SER A 125 34.61 -43.13 18.94
N THR A 126 35.25 -43.62 19.99
CA THR A 126 35.45 -43.11 21.35
C THR A 126 36.03 -41.69 21.33
N MET A 127 35.47 -40.77 22.12
CA MET A 127 36.13 -39.52 22.51
C MET A 127 35.85 -39.25 24.00
N ASP A 128 36.95 -39.11 24.74
CA ASP A 128 37.06 -38.81 26.17
C ASP A 128 36.53 -37.42 26.55
N PRO A 129 36.20 -37.18 27.84
CA PRO A 129 35.57 -35.95 28.29
C PRO A 129 36.60 -34.85 28.58
N ILE A 130 36.47 -33.71 27.89
CA ILE A 130 37.16 -32.46 28.24
C ILE A 130 36.20 -31.61 29.07
N LEU A 131 36.55 -31.43 30.34
CA LEU A 131 35.98 -30.44 31.27
C LEU A 131 36.19 -29.01 30.75
N PRO A 132 35.18 -28.13 30.77
CA PRO A 132 35.41 -26.69 30.72
C PRO A 132 35.46 -26.11 32.13
N ALA A 133 36.53 -25.36 32.36
CA ALA A 133 36.79 -24.60 33.57
C ALA A 133 35.75 -23.49 33.79
N SER A 134 35.40 -23.33 35.05
CA SER A 134 34.61 -22.26 35.64
C SER A 134 35.24 -20.88 35.43
N ASN A 135 34.55 -19.97 34.75
CA ASN A 135 34.75 -18.53 34.86
C ASN A 135 33.47 -17.91 35.41
N GLY A 136 33.45 -17.71 36.73
CA GLY A 136 32.41 -16.98 37.44
C GLY A 136 32.78 -15.50 37.58
N LEU A 137 31.79 -14.65 37.28
CA LEU A 137 31.35 -13.51 38.09
C LEU A 137 32.41 -12.45 38.50
N ASN A 138 32.42 -11.34 37.78
CA ASN A 138 32.87 -10.03 38.28
C ASN A 138 31.92 -8.95 37.73
N LEU A 139 30.82 -8.67 38.43
CA LEU A 139 30.00 -7.48 38.16
C LEU A 139 29.22 -7.02 39.40
N VAL A 140 29.91 -6.80 40.52
CA VAL A 140 29.43 -5.93 41.62
C VAL A 140 30.63 -5.17 42.19
N SER A 141 31.14 -4.17 41.44
CA SER A 141 32.20 -3.26 41.94
C SER A 141 32.37 -1.97 41.12
N GLN A 142 31.31 -1.38 40.57
CA GLN A 142 31.41 -0.08 39.85
C GLN A 142 30.26 0.90 40.12
N LEU A 143 29.93 1.16 41.38
CA LEU A 143 29.11 2.34 41.76
C LEU A 143 29.64 3.06 43.02
N THR A 144 30.96 3.20 43.14
CA THR A 144 31.59 4.14 44.08
C THR A 144 32.96 4.56 43.57
N ALA A 145 33.02 5.60 42.74
CA ALA A 145 34.18 6.49 42.64
C ALA A 145 33.83 7.72 41.78
N SER A 146 33.46 8.81 42.44
CA SER A 146 33.68 10.15 41.92
C SER A 146 34.17 11.01 43.06
N LEU A 147 35.22 11.78 42.80
CA LEU A 147 35.98 12.67 43.68
C LEU A 147 37.11 11.99 44.49
N SER A 148 38.28 11.89 43.86
CA SER A 148 39.57 12.11 44.53
C SER A 148 40.66 12.41 43.50
N ILE A 149 41.15 13.64 43.60
CA ILE A 149 42.27 14.25 42.90
C ILE A 149 43.55 13.49 43.28
N GLY A 150 44.34 13.09 42.28
CA GLY A 150 45.64 12.45 42.44
C GLY A 150 46.64 13.01 41.44
N ASN A 151 47.51 13.86 41.95
CA ASN A 151 48.60 14.56 41.28
C ASN A 151 49.76 13.62 40.90
N THR A 152 50.54 14.06 39.90
CA THR A 152 51.99 13.82 39.69
C THR A 152 52.39 12.36 39.40
N ASP A 153 53.19 12.02 38.40
CA ASP A 153 54.45 12.67 38.03
C ASP A 153 54.98 12.23 36.64
N SER A 154 55.93 13.03 36.12
CA SER A 154 57.03 12.66 35.23
C SER A 154 56.87 12.72 33.70
N ALA A 155 57.24 13.91 33.23
CA ALA A 155 58.33 14.17 32.27
C ALA A 155 58.06 13.98 30.77
N GLY A 156 58.32 15.04 29.99
CA GLY A 156 58.47 14.85 28.54
C GLY A 156 58.43 16.03 27.57
N ASP A 157 58.48 17.29 28.02
CA ASP A 157 59.20 18.38 27.33
C ASP A 157 58.68 19.00 25.99
N ILE A 158 58.92 20.32 25.90
CA ILE A 158 58.97 21.24 24.72
C ILE A 158 57.66 21.78 24.06
N SER A 159 57.16 22.90 24.64
CA SER A 159 56.92 24.27 24.07
C SER A 159 56.86 24.49 22.53
N PRO A 160 56.20 25.57 21.98
CA PRO A 160 56.15 26.91 22.60
C PRO A 160 54.95 27.87 22.28
N VAL A 161 54.96 29.01 23.00
CA VAL A 161 54.61 30.38 22.55
C VAL A 161 53.15 30.91 22.61
N ARG A 162 52.97 31.89 23.53
CA ARG A 162 52.28 33.23 23.45
C ARG A 162 50.81 33.30 22.97
N SER A 163 49.90 34.10 23.52
CA SER A 163 49.98 35.30 24.38
C SER A 163 48.58 35.83 24.72
N ALA A 164 48.51 36.57 25.84
CA ALA A 164 47.84 37.87 26.04
C ALA A 164 46.55 37.99 26.90
N ALA A 165 46.72 38.85 27.92
CA ALA A 165 45.81 39.80 28.58
C ALA A 165 44.69 39.25 29.50
N ARG A 166 44.82 39.28 30.84
CA ARG A 166 44.77 40.41 31.83
C ARG A 166 43.44 41.18 31.88
N THR A 167 42.75 41.13 33.02
CA THR A 167 42.59 42.30 33.95
C THR A 167 42.10 41.89 35.36
N THR A 168 42.28 42.80 36.31
CA THR A 168 42.61 42.66 37.74
C THR A 168 41.44 42.86 38.73
N ASP A 169 41.72 42.59 40.01
CA ASP A 169 41.29 43.31 41.25
C ASP A 169 39.89 42.98 41.84
N GLN A 170 39.66 42.91 43.18
CA GLN A 170 40.34 43.58 44.30
C GLN A 170 40.01 42.96 45.70
N ARG A 171 40.90 43.28 46.65
CA ARG A 171 40.95 43.00 48.10
C ARG A 171 39.85 43.68 48.93
N ALA A 172 39.63 43.21 50.18
CA ALA A 172 39.94 44.00 51.40
C ALA A 172 39.82 43.17 52.71
N CYS A 173 40.88 43.24 53.50
CA CYS A 173 41.03 42.83 54.90
C CYS A 173 41.34 44.11 55.69
N VAL A 174 40.76 44.30 56.87
CA VAL A 174 41.18 45.37 57.80
C VAL A 174 41.21 44.83 59.23
N LYS A 175 42.42 44.87 59.81
CA LYS A 175 42.72 44.82 61.25
C LYS A 175 42.67 46.23 61.81
N SER A 176 42.44 46.39 63.11
CA SER A 176 43.15 47.41 63.91
C SER A 176 43.10 47.12 65.42
N THR A 177 44.14 47.61 66.09
CA THR A 177 44.54 47.35 67.48
C THR A 177 44.62 48.68 68.24
N THR A 178 44.39 48.63 69.56
CA THR A 178 45.01 49.45 70.64
C THR A 178 44.51 50.87 71.02
N ALA A 179 44.29 51.00 72.34
CA ALA A 179 44.73 52.05 73.29
C ALA A 179 43.77 53.21 73.72
N GLN A 180 43.44 53.14 75.03
CA GLN A 180 43.34 54.19 76.06
C GLN A 180 42.39 55.40 75.90
N ARG A 181 41.38 55.51 76.79
CA ARG A 181 41.32 56.50 77.91
C ARG A 181 39.99 56.41 78.70
N GLY A 182 40.11 56.30 80.03
CA GLY A 182 39.45 57.20 81.01
C GLY A 182 37.94 57.13 81.27
N MET A 183 37.63 56.63 82.48
CA MET A 183 36.69 57.18 83.48
C MET A 183 35.21 56.73 83.52
N SER A 184 34.84 56.29 84.73
CA SER A 184 33.53 56.26 85.40
C SER A 184 32.38 55.45 84.77
N ASP A 185 32.11 54.24 85.26
CA ASP A 185 30.91 53.97 86.08
C ASP A 185 30.89 52.52 86.61
N GLY A 186 30.95 52.35 87.94
CA GLY A 186 31.19 51.07 88.62
C GLY A 186 29.96 50.18 88.84
N SER A 187 28.79 50.50 88.27
CA SER A 187 27.55 49.75 88.48
C SER A 187 27.18 48.82 87.32
N ASN A 188 27.73 49.02 86.11
CA ASN A 188 27.39 48.22 84.92
C ASN A 188 28.19 46.92 84.78
N MET A 189 29.31 46.76 85.49
CA MET A 189 30.20 45.60 85.33
C MET A 189 29.62 44.30 85.94
N ASN A 190 28.85 44.40 87.02
CA ASN A 190 28.21 43.24 87.64
C ASN A 190 27.04 42.69 86.80
N ILE A 191 26.30 43.57 86.09
CA ILE A 191 25.24 43.15 85.17
C ILE A 191 25.84 42.52 83.91
N ALA A 192 26.95 43.06 83.41
CA ALA A 192 27.67 42.51 82.25
C ALA A 192 28.27 41.13 82.56
N LEU A 193 28.84 40.92 83.75
CA LEU A 193 29.36 39.62 84.18
C LEU A 193 28.24 38.57 84.30
N HIS A 194 27.08 38.93 84.84
CA HIS A 194 25.95 38.00 84.95
C HIS A 194 25.38 37.63 83.57
N LYS A 195 25.23 38.61 82.66
CA LYS A 195 24.79 38.34 81.28
C LYS A 195 25.79 37.49 80.51
N SER A 196 27.09 37.72 80.70
CA SER A 196 28.15 36.94 80.06
C SER A 196 28.12 35.48 80.53
N ARG A 197 27.90 35.24 81.82
CA ARG A 197 27.75 33.88 82.37
C ARG A 197 26.52 33.16 81.82
N GLU A 198 25.37 33.85 81.75
CA GLU A 198 24.13 33.28 81.19
C GLU A 198 24.28 32.94 79.70
N LEU A 199 24.97 33.81 78.93
CA LEU A 199 25.33 33.55 77.54
C LEU A 199 26.25 32.34 77.40
N LEU A 200 27.24 32.20 78.27
CA LEU A 200 28.15 31.05 78.27
C LEU A 200 27.40 29.76 78.56
N GLU A 201 26.51 29.76 79.57
CA GLU A 201 25.66 28.61 79.91
C GLU A 201 24.66 28.27 78.78
N ARG A 202 24.23 29.26 78.00
CA ARG A 202 23.36 29.04 76.83
C ARG A 202 24.12 28.48 75.63
N VAL A 203 25.36 28.93 75.40
CA VAL A 203 26.23 28.38 74.35
C VAL A 203 26.61 26.93 74.68
N VAL A 204 26.94 26.62 75.94
CA VAL A 204 27.24 25.25 76.37
C VAL A 204 26.03 24.33 76.15
N ARG A 205 24.82 24.75 76.57
CA ARG A 205 23.59 23.96 76.33
C ARG A 205 23.30 23.74 74.84
N MET A 206 23.43 24.77 74.00
CA MET A 206 23.26 24.61 72.55
C MET A 206 24.30 23.67 71.93
N GLN A 207 25.53 23.69 72.46
CA GLN A 207 26.60 22.81 71.98
C GLN A 207 26.35 21.34 72.39
N GLU A 208 25.84 21.10 73.59
CA GLU A 208 25.41 19.77 74.05
C GLU A 208 24.20 19.24 73.25
N GLU A 209 23.18 20.07 73.00
CA GLU A 209 22.03 19.70 72.17
C GLU A 209 22.44 19.38 70.72
N SER A 210 23.36 20.17 70.15
CA SER A 210 23.90 19.93 68.81
C SER A 210 24.69 18.62 68.73
N GLN A 211 25.49 18.30 69.75
CA GLN A 211 26.19 17.00 69.84
C GLN A 211 25.21 15.82 69.94
N GLN A 212 24.15 15.95 70.75
CA GLN A 212 23.13 14.89 70.86
C GLN A 212 22.39 14.66 69.53
N GLN A 213 22.05 15.73 68.81
CA GLN A 213 21.44 15.62 67.48
C GLN A 213 22.39 14.96 66.47
N GLN A 214 23.67 15.29 66.52
CA GLN A 214 24.69 14.67 65.67
C GLN A 214 24.85 13.18 65.96
N GLU A 215 24.90 12.78 67.24
CA GLU A 215 24.96 11.37 67.63
C GLU A 215 23.71 10.58 67.26
N GLN A 216 22.53 11.21 67.35
CA GLN A 216 21.27 10.60 66.91
C GLN A 216 21.27 10.39 65.40
N MET A 217 21.78 11.37 64.63
CA MET A 217 21.91 11.26 63.17
C MET A 217 22.86 10.12 62.78
N ILE A 218 24.02 10.00 63.45
CA ILE A 218 24.97 8.91 63.19
C ILE A 218 24.34 7.54 63.51
N ARG A 219 23.63 7.41 64.64
CA ARG A 219 22.92 6.17 64.99
C ARG A 219 21.86 5.80 63.95
N ASN A 220 21.05 6.77 63.51
CA ASN A 220 20.04 6.55 62.48
C ASN A 220 20.68 6.16 61.14
N GLN A 221 21.81 6.75 60.78
CA GLN A 221 22.55 6.41 59.55
C GLN A 221 23.14 4.99 59.62
N GLN A 222 23.74 4.61 60.75
CA GLN A 222 24.25 3.25 60.96
C GLN A 222 23.14 2.20 60.94
N GLN A 223 21.98 2.49 61.55
CA GLN A 223 20.82 1.61 61.52
C GLN A 223 20.27 1.44 60.10
N SER A 224 20.24 2.53 59.31
CA SER A 224 19.83 2.49 57.90
C SER A 224 20.79 1.64 57.06
N LEU A 225 22.10 1.82 57.21
CA LEU A 225 23.11 1.00 56.52
C LEU A 225 23.01 -0.48 56.90
N HIS A 226 22.79 -0.78 58.18
CA HIS A 226 22.62 -2.15 58.64
C HIS A 226 21.37 -2.80 58.03
N MET A 227 20.24 -2.09 57.98
CA MET A 227 19.03 -2.57 57.31
C MET A 227 19.22 -2.75 55.79
N GLN A 228 19.97 -1.86 55.14
CA GLN A 228 20.29 -2.00 53.71
C GLN A 228 21.13 -3.25 53.45
N GLN A 229 22.17 -3.49 54.26
CA GLN A 229 23.02 -4.67 54.12
C GLN A 229 22.22 -5.97 54.33
N GLN A 230 21.41 -6.05 55.39
CA GLN A 230 20.57 -7.21 55.65
C GLN A 230 19.57 -7.47 54.51
N THR A 231 19.09 -6.41 53.86
CA THR A 231 18.22 -6.51 52.68
C THR A 231 18.98 -7.06 51.46
N LEU A 232 20.19 -6.57 51.20
CA LEU A 232 21.04 -7.03 50.09
C LEU A 232 21.45 -8.49 50.25
N ASP A 233 21.88 -8.90 51.44
CA ASP A 233 22.27 -10.29 51.71
C ASP A 233 21.09 -11.25 51.50
N ARG A 234 19.89 -10.83 51.92
CA ARG A 234 18.66 -11.58 51.73
C ARG A 234 18.27 -11.67 50.25
N MET A 235 18.50 -10.63 49.45
CA MET A 235 18.28 -10.67 48.00
C MET A 235 19.26 -11.60 47.29
N ALA A 236 20.56 -11.50 47.59
CA ALA A 236 21.58 -12.36 46.99
C ALA A 236 21.28 -13.85 47.27
N PHE A 237 20.79 -14.13 48.48
CA PHE A 237 20.38 -15.46 48.87
C PHE A 237 19.15 -15.98 48.10
N ILE A 238 18.11 -15.15 47.98
CA ILE A 238 16.92 -15.48 47.17
C ILE A 238 17.33 -15.74 45.72
N GLN A 239 18.20 -14.91 45.15
CA GLN A 239 18.71 -15.07 43.78
C GLN A 239 19.45 -16.40 43.60
N SER A 240 20.32 -16.80 44.53
CA SER A 240 21.03 -18.09 44.45
C SER A 240 20.09 -19.30 44.52
N SER A 241 19.09 -19.24 45.40
CA SER A 241 18.09 -20.30 45.54
C SER A 241 17.22 -20.42 44.28
N VAL A 242 16.82 -19.28 43.74
CA VAL A 242 16.06 -19.19 42.48
C VAL A 242 16.87 -19.67 41.29
N GLN A 243 18.15 -19.29 41.20
CA GLN A 243 19.05 -19.78 40.15
C GLN A 243 19.07 -21.30 40.14
N THR A 244 19.16 -21.93 41.31
CA THR A 244 19.14 -23.39 41.46
C THR A 244 17.83 -23.99 40.97
N LEU A 245 16.68 -23.36 41.26
CA LEU A 245 15.36 -23.82 40.78
C LEU A 245 15.20 -23.72 39.27
N ILE A 246 15.60 -22.60 38.70
CA ILE A 246 15.40 -22.30 37.28
C ILE A 246 16.31 -23.19 36.41
N THR A 247 17.57 -23.36 36.84
CA THR A 247 18.60 -24.11 36.08
C THR A 247 18.46 -25.63 36.17
N GLN A 248 17.61 -26.13 37.07
CA GLN A 248 17.29 -27.56 37.10
C GLN A 248 16.75 -28.01 35.75
N SER A 249 17.59 -28.78 35.06
CA SER A 249 17.29 -29.32 33.75
C SER A 249 17.00 -30.79 33.98
N TYR A 250 15.73 -31.16 33.90
CA TYR A 250 15.35 -32.55 34.09
C TYR A 250 15.27 -33.31 32.77
N GLU A 251 15.53 -34.61 32.82
CA GLU A 251 15.47 -35.49 31.65
C GLU A 251 14.03 -35.65 31.12
N LEU A 252 13.92 -35.74 29.80
CA LEU A 252 12.76 -35.44 28.93
C LEU A 252 11.39 -36.06 29.25
N HIS A 253 11.27 -37.05 30.12
CA HIS A 253 10.12 -37.96 30.13
C HIS A 253 9.20 -37.90 31.37
N GLU A 254 9.57 -37.17 32.42
CA GLU A 254 8.92 -37.34 33.74
C GLU A 254 7.87 -36.29 34.16
N TYR A 255 7.66 -35.21 33.40
CA TYR A 255 6.91 -34.03 33.86
C TYR A 255 5.62 -33.78 33.06
N PRO A 256 4.45 -34.27 33.53
CA PRO A 256 3.15 -33.97 32.93
C PRO A 256 2.53 -32.65 33.42
N ILE A 257 3.23 -31.87 34.25
CA ILE A 257 2.73 -30.64 34.88
C ILE A 257 3.80 -29.55 34.87
N PRO A 258 3.44 -28.25 34.72
CA PRO A 258 4.38 -27.14 34.88
C PRO A 258 4.97 -27.08 36.28
N ARG A 259 6.25 -26.70 36.40
CA ARG A 259 6.93 -26.64 37.70
C ARG A 259 6.84 -25.26 38.36
N LEU A 260 6.79 -24.21 37.55
CA LEU A 260 6.69 -22.84 38.06
C LEU A 260 5.22 -22.52 38.36
N PHE A 261 4.93 -22.23 39.63
CA PHE A 261 3.60 -21.81 40.06
C PHE A 261 3.67 -20.87 41.26
N ILE A 262 2.67 -20.01 41.39
CA ILE A 262 2.42 -19.17 42.56
C ILE A 262 1.07 -19.54 43.17
N VAL A 263 0.81 -19.07 44.39
CA VAL A 263 -0.43 -19.36 45.11
C VAL A 263 -0.99 -18.04 45.58
N LEU A 264 -2.22 -17.72 45.16
CA LEU A 264 -2.89 -16.45 45.50
C LEU A 264 -4.24 -16.73 46.16
N PRO A 265 -4.71 -15.86 47.08
CA PRO A 265 -6.04 -15.98 47.63
C PRO A 265 -7.10 -15.67 46.56
N GLU A 266 -8.28 -16.25 46.73
CA GLU A 266 -9.44 -16.12 45.87
C GLU A 266 -10.07 -14.72 46.05
N VAL A 267 -10.22 -13.97 44.94
CA VAL A 267 -10.67 -12.57 44.93
C VAL A 267 -12.17 -12.42 45.22
N THR A 268 -12.93 -13.52 45.35
CA THR A 268 -14.39 -13.54 45.26
C THR A 268 -15.17 -13.00 46.48
N ARG A 269 -14.54 -12.35 47.47
CA ARG A 269 -15.27 -11.82 48.63
C ARG A 269 -14.99 -10.36 48.91
N ARG A 270 -16.08 -9.60 49.11
CA ARG A 270 -16.07 -8.18 49.48
C ARG A 270 -15.10 -7.95 50.65
N PRO A 271 -14.22 -6.93 50.59
CA PRO A 271 -13.23 -6.63 51.62
C PRO A 271 -13.79 -6.48 53.04
N GLN A 272 -15.09 -6.18 53.19
CA GLN A 272 -15.75 -6.00 54.49
C GLN A 272 -15.89 -7.29 55.33
N GLU A 273 -15.72 -8.48 54.75
CA GLU A 273 -15.79 -9.75 55.51
C GLU A 273 -14.41 -10.32 55.90
N MET A 274 -13.30 -9.69 55.48
CA MET A 274 -11.93 -10.20 55.67
C MET A 274 -11.29 -9.90 57.04
N THR A 275 -12.04 -9.38 58.02
CA THR A 275 -11.51 -9.15 59.38
C THR A 275 -11.32 -10.42 60.21
N GLY A 276 -11.60 -11.61 59.64
CA GLY A 276 -11.31 -12.92 60.23
C GLY A 276 -10.15 -13.65 59.55
N LYS A 277 -9.38 -14.43 60.33
CA LYS A 277 -8.26 -15.28 59.88
C LYS A 277 -8.56 -15.95 58.52
N LEU A 278 -7.71 -15.70 57.51
CA LEU A 278 -7.79 -16.36 56.20
C LEU A 278 -7.87 -17.89 56.40
N LEU A 279 -8.98 -18.48 55.98
CA LEU A 279 -9.14 -19.93 56.04
C LEU A 279 -8.37 -20.55 54.87
N PRO A 280 -7.63 -21.67 55.05
CA PRO A 280 -6.85 -22.31 54.00
C PRO A 280 -7.63 -22.66 52.71
N ARG A 281 -8.96 -22.66 52.75
CA ARG A 281 -9.85 -23.00 51.63
C ARG A 281 -9.97 -21.93 50.54
N GLN A 282 -9.25 -20.82 50.64
CA GLN A 282 -9.38 -19.67 49.74
C GLN A 282 -8.17 -19.49 48.82
N PHE A 283 -7.32 -20.49 48.63
CA PHE A 283 -6.13 -20.33 47.78
C PHE A 283 -6.26 -21.07 46.46
N ARG A 284 -5.79 -20.42 45.38
CA ARG A 284 -5.70 -20.97 44.03
C ARG A 284 -4.24 -21.03 43.59
N VAL A 285 -3.87 -22.10 42.91
CA VAL A 285 -2.56 -22.28 42.27
C VAL A 285 -2.60 -21.69 40.87
N TYR A 286 -1.62 -20.85 40.55
CA TYR A 286 -1.44 -20.34 39.21
C TYR A 286 -0.10 -20.74 38.62
N PHE A 287 -0.11 -21.30 37.42
CA PHE A 287 1.09 -21.71 36.71
C PHE A 287 1.70 -20.55 35.92
N LEU A 288 3.03 -20.56 35.85
CA LEU A 288 3.81 -19.56 35.13
C LEU A 288 4.36 -20.15 33.82
N CYS A 289 4.41 -19.32 32.79
CA CYS A 289 5.12 -19.59 31.55
C CYS A 289 6.64 -19.61 31.83
N GLU A 290 7.31 -20.69 31.43
CA GLU A 290 8.75 -20.89 31.57
C GLU A 290 9.54 -20.34 30.38
N CYS A 291 9.05 -19.30 29.70
CA CYS A 291 9.80 -18.64 28.65
C CYS A 291 11.02 -17.88 29.23
N GLY A 292 12.07 -17.84 28.42
CA GLY A 292 13.36 -17.23 28.71
C GLY A 292 14.19 -17.12 27.42
N GLU A 293 15.43 -16.66 27.53
CA GLU A 293 16.39 -16.60 26.41
C GLU A 293 16.54 -17.96 25.72
N HIS A 294 16.43 -19.05 26.47
CA HIS A 294 16.50 -20.43 25.97
C HIS A 294 15.26 -20.89 25.18
N THR A 295 14.19 -20.09 25.16
CA THR A 295 13.02 -20.26 24.31
C THR A 295 12.91 -19.15 23.27
N MET A 296 13.84 -18.18 23.28
CA MET A 296 13.94 -17.17 22.24
C MET A 296 14.50 -17.83 21.00
N SER A 297 13.83 -17.56 19.91
CA SER A 297 14.39 -17.67 18.59
C SER A 297 14.92 -16.32 18.13
N GLU A 298 15.82 -16.31 17.15
CA GLU A 298 16.60 -15.12 16.76
C GLU A 298 15.71 -13.96 16.28
N ASN A 299 14.49 -14.25 15.81
CA ASN A 299 13.58 -13.28 15.19
C ASN A 299 12.35 -12.92 16.03
N ASN A 300 12.20 -13.46 17.25
CA ASN A 300 10.98 -13.25 18.03
C ASN A 300 11.02 -11.95 18.83
N THR A 301 10.10 -11.03 18.53
CA THR A 301 9.93 -9.76 19.26
C THR A 301 9.15 -9.90 20.57
N THR A 302 8.50 -11.05 20.79
CA THR A 302 7.72 -11.31 22.01
C THR A 302 8.67 -11.36 23.21
N PRO A 303 8.43 -10.61 24.30
CA PRO A 303 9.25 -10.71 25.49
C PRO A 303 9.29 -12.15 26.03
N HIS A 304 10.48 -12.73 26.14
CA HIS A 304 10.66 -14.07 26.71
C HIS A 304 11.08 -13.96 28.17
N GLU A 305 10.14 -13.52 29.01
CA GLU A 305 10.30 -13.43 30.46
C GLU A 305 9.19 -14.20 31.18
N VAL A 306 9.49 -14.83 32.32
CA VAL A 306 8.55 -15.66 33.07
C VAL A 306 7.34 -14.83 33.48
N HIS A 307 6.15 -15.25 33.04
CA HIS A 307 4.90 -14.56 33.32
C HIS A 307 3.77 -15.53 33.65
N LEU A 308 2.62 -15.01 34.05
CA LEU A 308 1.43 -15.75 34.43
C LEU A 308 0.73 -16.19 33.15
N ALA A 309 0.54 -17.48 32.96
CA ALA A 309 -0.22 -17.93 31.80
C ALA A 309 -1.69 -17.53 31.94
N ASN A 310 -2.35 -17.25 30.82
CA ASN A 310 -3.74 -16.85 30.80
C ASN A 310 -4.66 -18.04 31.15
N HIS A 311 -4.90 -18.21 32.44
CA HIS A 311 -5.81 -19.21 33.01
C HIS A 311 -6.42 -18.72 34.34
N GLU A 312 -7.55 -19.29 34.75
CA GLU A 312 -8.30 -18.83 35.92
C GLU A 312 -7.70 -19.20 37.29
N GLY A 313 -6.82 -20.22 37.31
CA GLY A 313 -6.21 -20.74 38.54
C GLY A 313 -6.92 -22.00 39.03
N TYR A 314 -6.20 -22.84 39.77
CA TYR A 314 -6.70 -24.13 40.23
C TYR A 314 -6.97 -24.10 41.73
N ASP A 315 -8.18 -24.43 42.13
CA ASP A 315 -8.52 -24.52 43.56
C ASP A 315 -7.77 -25.67 44.24
N LEU A 316 -7.34 -25.44 45.48
CA LEU A 316 -6.70 -26.48 46.28
C LEU A 316 -7.73 -27.37 46.99
N ASP A 317 -7.62 -28.68 46.81
CA ASP A 317 -8.45 -29.68 47.50
C ASP A 317 -8.02 -29.87 48.95
N ARG A 318 -6.71 -29.99 49.17
CA ARG A 318 -6.08 -30.20 50.48
C ARG A 318 -5.04 -29.11 50.74
N PRO A 319 -5.46 -27.86 50.99
CA PRO A 319 -4.55 -26.72 51.08
C PRO A 319 -3.54 -26.84 52.23
N ILE A 320 -3.92 -27.42 53.37
CA ILE A 320 -2.99 -27.59 54.51
C ILE A 320 -1.85 -28.54 54.13
N GLU A 321 -2.17 -29.74 53.63
CA GLU A 321 -1.16 -30.70 53.17
C GLU A 321 -0.31 -30.14 52.01
N PHE A 322 -0.93 -29.36 51.13
CA PHE A 322 -0.23 -28.66 50.07
C PHE A 322 0.78 -27.67 50.64
N PHE A 323 0.41 -26.84 51.61
CA PHE A 323 1.33 -25.84 52.19
C PHE A 323 2.40 -26.48 53.07
N ASP A 324 2.11 -27.58 53.75
CA ASP A 324 3.13 -28.36 54.47
C ASP A 324 4.19 -28.90 53.50
N LYS A 325 3.78 -29.35 52.31
CA LYS A 325 4.68 -29.94 51.32
C LYS A 325 5.37 -28.91 50.41
N TYR A 326 4.64 -27.94 49.90
CA TYR A 326 5.09 -26.98 48.87
C TYR A 326 5.14 -25.54 49.36
N GLY A 327 4.76 -25.23 50.60
CA GLY A 327 4.68 -23.85 51.09
C GLY A 327 6.02 -23.11 51.06
N ALA A 328 7.13 -23.78 51.39
CA ALA A 328 8.47 -23.19 51.26
C ALA A 328 8.83 -22.90 49.79
N TYR A 329 8.45 -23.80 48.87
CA TYR A 329 8.65 -23.65 47.43
C TYR A 329 7.84 -22.48 46.86
N ALA A 330 6.54 -22.44 47.17
CA ALA A 330 5.65 -21.35 46.76
C ALA A 330 6.11 -20.00 47.32
N LEU A 331 6.56 -19.95 48.58
CA LEU A 331 7.07 -18.72 49.19
C LEU A 331 8.32 -18.20 48.46
N ALA A 332 9.26 -19.07 48.10
CA ALA A 332 10.45 -18.68 47.34
C ALA A 332 10.10 -18.14 45.95
N LEU A 333 9.19 -18.81 45.22
CA LEU A 333 8.72 -18.34 43.91
C LEU A 333 7.95 -17.01 44.00
N MET A 334 7.16 -16.79 45.05
CA MET A 334 6.49 -15.50 45.23
C MET A 334 7.45 -14.37 45.57
N TYR A 335 8.52 -14.64 46.32
CA TYR A 335 9.59 -13.64 46.52
C TYR A 335 10.32 -13.32 45.22
N MET A 336 10.62 -14.35 44.42
CA MET A 336 11.19 -14.19 43.09
C MET A 336 10.31 -13.29 42.22
N PHE A 337 9.00 -13.55 42.21
CA PHE A 337 8.03 -12.82 41.41
C PHE A 337 7.82 -11.39 41.93
N LYS A 338 7.78 -11.19 43.26
CA LYS A 338 7.67 -9.87 43.89
C LYS A 338 8.86 -8.97 43.56
N MET A 339 10.07 -9.50 43.69
CA MET A 339 11.30 -8.71 43.60
C MET A 339 11.86 -8.62 42.17
N GLY A 340 11.51 -9.57 41.32
CA GLY A 340 12.15 -9.79 40.02
C GLY A 340 13.54 -10.43 40.18
N VAL A 341 13.89 -11.35 39.29
CA VAL A 341 15.17 -12.07 39.30
C VAL A 341 15.63 -12.32 37.87
N VAL A 342 16.93 -12.12 37.61
CA VAL A 342 17.58 -12.55 36.38
C VAL A 342 18.56 -13.67 36.72
N ALA A 343 18.32 -14.85 36.16
CA ALA A 343 18.99 -16.08 36.57
C ALA A 343 19.11 -17.07 35.41
N GLY A 344 20.34 -17.35 34.94
CA GLY A 344 20.61 -18.39 33.93
C GLY A 344 19.87 -18.21 32.60
N GLY A 345 19.79 -16.98 32.08
CA GLY A 345 19.04 -16.65 30.86
C GLY A 345 17.52 -16.65 31.05
N VAL A 346 17.04 -16.70 32.29
CA VAL A 346 15.62 -16.55 32.62
C VAL A 346 15.44 -15.24 33.37
N VAL A 347 14.54 -14.41 32.85
CA VAL A 347 14.16 -13.15 33.44
C VAL A 347 12.79 -13.34 34.07
N VAL A 348 12.68 -13.01 35.34
CA VAL A 348 11.42 -12.85 36.06
C VAL A 348 11.30 -11.36 36.35
N PRO A 349 10.38 -10.63 35.70
CA PRO A 349 10.25 -9.20 35.94
C PRO A 349 9.74 -8.95 37.37
N PRO A 350 10.12 -7.83 38.01
CA PRO A 350 9.52 -7.40 39.26
C PRO A 350 8.01 -7.22 39.08
N LEU A 351 7.22 -7.54 40.11
CA LEU A 351 5.76 -7.47 40.05
C LEU A 351 5.23 -6.07 39.66
N ALA A 352 5.97 -5.01 40.00
CA ALA A 352 5.65 -3.64 39.61
C ALA A 352 5.76 -3.37 38.09
N ASN A 353 6.59 -4.16 37.39
CA ASN A 353 6.82 -4.07 35.96
C ASN A 353 6.06 -5.14 35.18
N PHE A 354 5.24 -5.92 35.87
CA PHE A 354 4.57 -7.08 35.30
C PHE A 354 3.55 -6.62 34.26
N ARG A 355 3.90 -6.78 32.97
CA ARG A 355 3.01 -6.52 31.85
C ARG A 355 2.32 -7.81 31.49
N ILE A 356 0.99 -7.77 31.43
CA ILE A 356 0.23 -8.87 30.87
C ILE A 356 -0.07 -8.49 29.44
N ASP A 357 0.36 -9.36 28.54
CA ASP A 357 0.21 -9.15 27.11
C ASP A 357 -1.30 -9.13 26.79
N ASN A 358 -1.81 -7.97 26.41
CA ASN A 358 -3.25 -7.70 26.21
C ASN A 358 -3.81 -8.37 24.93
N SER A 359 -3.12 -9.35 24.35
CA SER A 359 -3.34 -9.75 22.96
C SER A 359 -4.61 -10.59 22.70
N LEU A 360 -5.33 -11.02 23.75
CA LEU A 360 -6.58 -11.76 23.60
C LEU A 360 -7.63 -11.32 24.63
N SER A 361 -8.90 -11.39 24.24
CA SER A 361 -10.10 -11.05 25.01
C SER A 361 -10.13 -11.75 26.37
N MET A 362 -9.50 -11.16 27.38
CA MET A 362 -9.48 -11.71 28.72
C MET A 362 -10.79 -11.46 29.44
N ASP A 363 -11.23 -12.46 30.19
CA ASP A 363 -12.39 -12.36 31.06
C ASP A 363 -12.16 -11.25 32.10
N GLN A 364 -13.11 -10.35 32.28
CA GLN A 364 -12.98 -9.12 33.06
C GLN A 364 -12.53 -9.39 34.51
N LYS A 365 -12.88 -10.56 35.04
CA LYS A 365 -12.46 -11.05 36.36
C LYS A 365 -10.96 -11.25 36.50
N LEU A 366 -10.28 -11.69 35.44
CA LEU A 366 -8.83 -11.89 35.47
C LEU A 366 -8.14 -10.52 35.49
N LEU A 367 -8.64 -9.54 34.74
CA LEU A 367 -8.13 -8.17 34.73
C LEU A 367 -8.22 -7.50 36.11
N GLU A 368 -9.32 -7.71 36.84
CA GLU A 368 -9.47 -7.26 38.23
C GLU A 368 -8.48 -7.95 39.18
N CYS A 369 -8.23 -9.25 39.00
CA CYS A 369 -7.22 -9.99 39.77
C CYS A 369 -5.81 -9.44 39.51
N ILE A 370 -5.52 -9.05 38.27
CA ILE A 370 -4.23 -8.53 37.82
C ILE A 370 -3.94 -7.16 38.42
N GLN A 371 -4.91 -6.24 38.39
CA GLN A 371 -4.76 -4.92 39.00
C GLN A 371 -4.48 -4.99 40.50
N ASN A 372 -4.89 -6.09 41.15
CA ASN A 372 -4.71 -6.35 42.57
C ASN A 372 -3.63 -7.41 42.87
N ILE A 373 -2.81 -7.80 41.91
CA ILE A 373 -1.86 -8.91 42.10
C ILE A 373 -0.82 -8.62 43.17
N VAL A 374 -0.38 -7.36 43.31
CA VAL A 374 0.61 -6.95 44.32
C VAL A 374 0.09 -7.20 45.75
N PRO A 375 -1.09 -6.67 46.15
CA PRO A 375 -1.71 -7.02 47.44
C PRO A 375 -1.88 -8.54 47.65
N LEU A 376 -2.34 -9.27 46.63
CA LEU A 376 -2.60 -10.71 46.75
C LEU A 376 -1.30 -11.51 46.98
N VAL A 377 -0.21 -11.13 46.30
CA VAL A 377 1.12 -11.72 46.53
C VAL A 377 1.61 -11.40 47.95
N ASP A 378 1.41 -10.17 48.42
CA ASP A 378 1.80 -9.77 49.78
C ASP A 378 1.01 -10.52 50.86
N ASP A 379 -0.30 -10.68 50.68
CA ASP A 379 -1.16 -11.46 51.56
C ASP A 379 -0.74 -12.94 51.59
N SER A 380 -0.40 -13.48 50.43
CA SER A 380 0.07 -14.86 50.31
C SER A 380 1.43 -15.05 51.00
N ILE A 381 2.34 -14.09 50.87
CA ILE A 381 3.64 -14.10 51.56
C ILE A 381 3.41 -14.05 53.08
N ALA A 382 2.56 -13.14 53.55
CA ALA A 382 2.25 -13.00 54.97
C ALA A 382 1.61 -14.28 55.55
N PHE A 383 0.69 -14.89 54.81
CA PHE A 383 0.07 -16.15 55.17
C PHE A 383 1.08 -17.30 55.28
N LEU A 384 1.92 -17.50 54.25
CA LEU A 384 2.93 -18.56 54.23
C LEU A 384 3.98 -18.38 55.33
N GLN A 385 4.35 -17.14 55.66
CA GLN A 385 5.20 -16.85 56.81
C GLN A 385 4.51 -17.14 58.15
N GLY A 386 3.22 -16.82 58.27
CA GLY A 386 2.42 -17.08 59.47
C GLY A 386 2.28 -18.58 59.78
N LEU A 387 2.17 -19.41 58.75
CA LEU A 387 2.16 -20.87 58.88
C LEU A 387 3.43 -21.39 59.55
N LYS A 388 4.61 -20.85 59.20
CA LYS A 388 5.89 -21.29 59.79
C LYS A 388 6.02 -20.94 61.28
N ARG A 389 5.55 -19.75 61.69
CA ARG A 389 5.62 -19.29 63.09
C ARG A 389 4.80 -20.16 64.05
N SER A 390 3.81 -20.89 63.54
CA SER A 390 2.93 -21.73 64.36
C SER A 390 3.54 -23.11 64.67
N GLY A 391 4.61 -23.53 63.96
CA GLY A 391 5.18 -24.87 64.03
C GLY A 391 6.48 -25.03 64.83
N SER A 392 7.27 -23.97 64.99
CA SER A 392 8.50 -23.98 65.80
C SER A 392 8.67 -22.63 66.51
N GLY A 393 8.88 -22.64 67.82
CA GLY A 393 8.97 -21.44 68.66
C GLY A 393 10.19 -20.54 68.43
N ASP A 394 11.02 -20.83 67.43
CA ASP A 394 12.18 -20.03 67.06
C ASP A 394 11.88 -19.15 65.84
N THR A 395 12.21 -17.86 65.96
CA THR A 395 12.14 -16.85 64.89
C THR A 395 13.24 -17.09 63.86
N ALA A 396 13.21 -18.24 63.18
CA ALA A 396 14.08 -18.52 62.06
C ALA A 396 13.85 -17.46 60.97
N GLU A 397 14.92 -16.75 60.61
CA GLU A 397 14.89 -15.75 59.55
C GLU A 397 14.48 -16.40 58.23
N VAL A 398 13.79 -15.64 57.38
CA VAL A 398 13.30 -16.11 56.07
C VAL A 398 14.40 -16.71 55.17
N GLY A 399 15.67 -16.36 55.42
CA GLY A 399 16.82 -16.99 54.77
C GLY A 399 16.93 -18.49 55.04
N GLU A 400 16.78 -18.94 56.27
CA GLU A 400 16.94 -20.36 56.63
C GLU A 400 15.80 -21.23 56.07
N ALA A 401 14.61 -20.65 56.04
CA ALA A 401 13.41 -21.20 55.43
C ALA A 401 13.56 -21.49 53.93
N ILE A 402 14.35 -20.70 53.23
CA ILE A 402 14.65 -20.86 51.79
C ILE A 402 15.91 -21.74 51.61
N HIS A 403 16.84 -21.75 52.57
CA HIS A 403 18.01 -22.65 52.58
C HIS A 403 17.62 -24.13 52.63
N ASN A 404 16.59 -24.45 53.40
CA ASN A 404 16.11 -25.82 53.54
C ASN A 404 15.10 -26.22 52.46
N MET A 405 15.00 -25.44 51.38
CA MET A 405 14.04 -25.71 50.33
C MET A 405 14.49 -26.94 49.54
N LYS A 406 13.78 -28.05 49.77
CA LYS A 406 14.00 -29.27 49.00
C LYS A 406 13.58 -29.01 47.55
N VAL A 407 14.53 -29.23 46.65
CA VAL A 407 14.30 -29.28 45.20
C VAL A 407 13.14 -30.24 44.89
N LEU A 408 12.14 -29.78 44.12
CA LEU A 408 11.00 -30.62 43.74
C LEU A 408 11.47 -31.68 42.75
N GLU A 409 11.47 -32.94 43.15
CA GLU A 409 11.75 -34.07 42.26
C GLU A 409 10.56 -34.32 41.31
N GLY A 410 10.76 -35.04 40.20
CA GLY A 410 9.67 -35.40 39.28
C GLY A 410 8.47 -36.07 39.94
N LYS A 411 8.69 -36.87 41.00
CA LYS A 411 7.62 -37.46 41.81
C LYS A 411 6.79 -36.41 42.56
N ASP A 412 7.42 -35.34 43.03
CA ASP A 412 6.75 -34.27 43.77
C ASP A 412 5.85 -33.46 42.83
N LEU A 413 6.30 -33.22 41.60
CA LEU A 413 5.48 -32.59 40.56
C LEU A 413 4.33 -33.50 40.12
N ARG A 414 4.54 -34.81 39.94
CA ARG A 414 3.42 -35.74 39.70
C ARG A 414 2.36 -35.70 40.81
N GLN A 415 2.80 -35.56 42.06
CA GLN A 415 1.89 -35.45 43.21
C GLN A 415 1.18 -34.09 43.28
N LEU A 416 1.76 -33.01 42.75
CA LEU A 416 1.15 -31.67 42.72
C LEU A 416 -0.27 -31.71 42.12
N LYS A 417 -0.44 -32.48 41.04
CA LYS A 417 -1.75 -32.67 40.39
C LYS A 417 -2.83 -33.20 41.33
N SER A 418 -2.47 -34.00 42.33
CA SER A 418 -3.43 -34.57 43.31
C SER A 418 -3.96 -33.56 44.33
N TYR A 419 -3.44 -32.33 44.35
CA TYR A 419 -3.92 -31.24 45.20
C TYR A 419 -4.86 -30.27 44.47
N LEU A 420 -4.98 -30.38 43.15
CA LEU A 420 -5.78 -29.46 42.33
C LEU A 420 -7.20 -30.03 42.14
N LYS A 421 -8.23 -29.23 42.40
CA LYS A 421 -9.62 -29.58 42.08
C LYS A 421 -9.91 -29.39 40.60
N ASP A 422 -10.92 -30.14 40.11
CA ASP A 422 -11.54 -29.93 38.80
C ASP A 422 -10.57 -29.81 37.62
N VAL A 423 -9.52 -30.63 37.58
CA VAL A 423 -8.69 -30.80 36.37
C VAL A 423 -9.52 -31.53 35.30
N LYS A 424 -10.49 -30.83 34.71
CA LYS A 424 -11.41 -31.32 33.68
C LYS A 424 -10.83 -31.22 32.27
N ASP A 425 -9.59 -30.72 32.13
CA ASP A 425 -8.90 -30.64 30.84
C ASP A 425 -8.65 -32.05 30.27
N GLU A 426 -9.62 -32.55 29.50
CA GLU A 426 -9.51 -33.81 28.72
C GLU A 426 -8.25 -33.82 27.84
N HIS A 427 -7.77 -32.63 27.46
CA HIS A 427 -6.61 -32.44 26.59
C HIS A 427 -5.26 -32.31 27.32
N ARG A 428 -5.20 -32.48 28.65
CA ARG A 428 -3.96 -32.40 29.47
C ARG A 428 -3.17 -31.07 29.39
N VAL A 429 -3.80 -29.97 28.96
CA VAL A 429 -3.15 -28.64 28.88
C VAL A 429 -3.39 -27.89 30.19
N LEU A 430 -2.51 -28.07 31.18
CA LEU A 430 -2.65 -27.41 32.48
C LEU A 430 -2.29 -25.93 32.38
N GLY A 431 -3.23 -25.06 32.74
CA GLY A 431 -3.04 -23.62 32.84
C GLY A 431 -2.83 -22.94 31.49
N ASN A 432 -3.37 -23.50 30.40
CA ASN A 432 -3.12 -23.02 29.04
C ASN A 432 -1.60 -22.95 28.70
N LEU A 433 -0.82 -23.84 29.32
CA LEU A 433 0.60 -24.02 29.05
C LEU A 433 0.83 -25.25 28.18
N TYR A 434 1.72 -25.09 27.20
CA TYR A 434 2.08 -26.09 26.21
C TYR A 434 3.49 -26.58 26.49
N ARG A 435 3.64 -27.89 26.46
CA ARG A 435 4.94 -28.53 26.61
C ARG A 435 5.74 -28.41 25.32
N ILE A 436 6.89 -27.74 25.38
CA ILE A 436 7.88 -27.68 24.30
C ILE A 436 9.17 -28.40 24.68
N VAL A 437 9.96 -28.76 23.67
CA VAL A 437 11.32 -29.25 23.84
C VAL A 437 12.25 -28.23 23.19
N THR A 438 13.15 -27.66 23.98
CA THR A 438 14.13 -26.68 23.47
C THR A 438 15.18 -27.39 22.59
N PRO A 439 15.95 -26.65 21.77
CA PRO A 439 17.04 -27.24 20.97
C PRO A 439 18.08 -28.00 21.80
N LYS A 440 18.24 -27.65 23.09
CA LYS A 440 19.13 -28.35 24.05
C LYS A 440 18.51 -29.64 24.63
N GLY A 441 17.31 -30.02 24.18
CA GLY A 441 16.57 -31.19 24.66
C GLY A 441 15.88 -30.97 26.02
N HIS A 442 15.73 -29.72 26.48
CA HIS A 442 15.05 -29.45 27.76
C HIS A 442 13.55 -29.32 27.56
N VAL A 443 12.78 -29.90 28.47
CA VAL A 443 11.32 -29.75 28.47
C VAL A 443 10.95 -28.46 29.19
N LYS A 444 10.13 -27.63 28.55
CA LYS A 444 9.61 -26.37 29.11
C LYS A 444 8.09 -26.28 28.91
N TRP A 445 7.43 -25.54 29.78
CA TRP A 445 6.01 -25.23 29.69
C TRP A 445 5.85 -23.77 29.35
N VAL A 446 5.35 -23.46 28.15
CA VAL A 446 5.21 -22.08 27.67
C VAL A 446 3.74 -21.75 27.41
N CYS A 447 3.34 -20.50 27.49
CA CYS A 447 1.96 -20.08 27.20
C CYS A 447 1.63 -20.31 25.72
N LEU A 448 0.34 -20.23 25.39
CA LEU A 448 -0.13 -20.36 24.00
C LEU A 448 0.60 -19.42 23.04
N ASP A 449 0.90 -18.20 23.47
CA ASP A 449 1.51 -17.18 22.62
C ASP A 449 2.96 -17.54 22.28
N HIS A 450 3.77 -17.90 23.29
CA HIS A 450 5.13 -18.41 23.05
C HIS A 450 5.15 -19.77 22.37
N TYR A 451 4.14 -20.62 22.58
CA TYR A 451 4.01 -21.88 21.84
C TYR A 451 3.78 -21.60 20.36
N ARG A 452 2.83 -20.71 20.03
CA ARG A 452 2.55 -20.30 18.66
C ARG A 452 3.77 -19.64 18.03
N ALA A 453 4.43 -18.72 18.72
CA ALA A 453 5.61 -18.06 18.17
C ALA A 453 6.73 -19.07 17.85
N ASN A 454 7.01 -20.02 18.75
CA ASN A 454 8.00 -21.07 18.50
C ASN A 454 7.57 -22.06 17.40
N TYR A 455 6.29 -22.44 17.35
CA TYR A 455 5.77 -23.38 16.37
C TYR A 455 5.69 -22.75 14.97
N GLU A 456 5.19 -21.52 14.88
CA GLU A 456 5.13 -20.73 13.64
C GLU A 456 6.54 -20.53 13.08
N GLU A 457 7.55 -20.27 13.93
CA GLU A 457 8.91 -20.13 13.44
C GLU A 457 9.53 -21.46 12.98
N ALA A 458 9.38 -22.55 13.73
CA ALA A 458 9.89 -23.84 13.28
C ALA A 458 9.22 -24.29 11.96
N ALA A 459 7.93 -24.01 11.80
CA ALA A 459 7.19 -24.24 10.57
C ALA A 459 7.65 -23.30 9.45
N ALA A 460 7.89 -22.02 9.73
CA ALA A 460 8.39 -21.04 8.78
C ALA A 460 9.80 -21.40 8.29
N GLN A 461 10.72 -21.78 9.18
CA GLN A 461 12.06 -22.24 8.83
C GLN A 461 12.02 -23.52 8.00
N SER A 462 11.16 -24.48 8.36
CA SER A 462 10.98 -25.71 7.57
C SER A 462 10.45 -25.39 6.17
N LEU A 463 9.48 -24.49 6.08
CA LEU A 463 8.93 -24.04 4.81
C LEU A 463 9.98 -23.28 3.98
N GLN A 464 10.75 -22.39 4.59
CA GLN A 464 11.83 -21.64 3.96
C GLN A 464 12.86 -22.61 3.37
N HIS A 465 13.29 -23.62 4.11
CA HIS A 465 14.24 -24.62 3.63
C HIS A 465 13.68 -25.39 2.41
N VAL A 466 12.39 -25.76 2.41
CA VAL A 466 11.76 -26.42 1.25
C VAL A 466 11.63 -25.47 0.05
N VAL A 467 11.33 -24.18 0.28
CA VAL A 467 11.24 -23.16 -0.77
C VAL A 467 12.62 -22.91 -1.40
N GLU A 468 13.63 -22.63 -0.60
CA GLU A 468 15.00 -22.37 -1.06
C GLU A 468 15.61 -23.60 -1.75
N GLY A 469 15.42 -24.79 -1.19
CA GLY A 469 15.87 -26.05 -1.77
C GLY A 469 15.29 -26.36 -3.15
N ASN A 470 14.18 -25.70 -3.51
CA ASN A 470 13.51 -25.82 -4.81
C ASN A 470 13.62 -24.55 -5.66
N SER A 471 14.67 -23.75 -5.43
CA SER A 471 14.93 -22.49 -6.16
C SER A 471 13.74 -21.52 -6.12
N GLY A 472 12.98 -21.56 -5.03
CA GLY A 472 11.90 -20.63 -4.76
C GLY A 472 12.37 -19.42 -3.94
N VAL A 473 11.47 -18.45 -3.82
CA VAL A 473 11.66 -17.24 -3.02
C VAL A 473 10.47 -17.12 -2.06
N LEU A 474 10.76 -17.01 -0.77
CA LEU A 474 9.79 -16.68 0.27
C LEU A 474 10.00 -15.21 0.66
N ASN A 475 8.95 -14.40 0.51
CA ASN A 475 8.91 -13.04 1.03
C ASN A 475 7.97 -12.99 2.23
N GLU A 476 8.52 -13.14 3.43
CA GLU A 476 7.76 -13.17 4.68
C GLU A 476 6.96 -11.89 4.91
N ASN A 477 7.53 -10.73 4.55
CA ASN A 477 6.89 -9.42 4.75
C ASN A 477 5.61 -9.25 3.91
N LEU A 478 5.57 -9.86 2.71
CA LEU A 478 4.41 -9.82 1.83
C LEU A 478 3.51 -11.06 1.96
N GLY A 479 3.94 -12.05 2.74
CA GLY A 479 3.31 -13.38 2.75
C GLY A 479 3.25 -13.98 1.34
N GLU A 480 4.32 -13.84 0.56
CA GLU A 480 4.37 -14.28 -0.84
C GLU A 480 5.39 -15.40 -1.04
N ILE A 481 4.98 -16.47 -1.74
CA ILE A 481 5.87 -17.56 -2.15
C ILE A 481 5.84 -17.70 -3.66
N GLN A 482 7.04 -17.78 -4.25
CA GLN A 482 7.23 -18.25 -5.61
C GLN A 482 8.10 -19.51 -5.57
N ILE A 483 7.61 -20.66 -6.06
CA ILE A 483 8.35 -21.93 -5.96
C ILE A 483 8.20 -22.79 -7.22
N ASN A 484 9.28 -23.47 -7.58
CA ASN A 484 9.32 -24.43 -8.68
C ASN A 484 9.41 -25.85 -8.11
N LEU A 485 8.30 -26.58 -8.11
CA LEU A 485 8.26 -27.94 -7.60
C LEU A 485 8.67 -28.89 -8.75
N SER A 486 9.64 -29.77 -8.50
CA SER A 486 10.22 -30.67 -9.52
C SER A 486 9.67 -32.09 -9.51
N SER A 487 9.01 -32.51 -8.42
CA SER A 487 8.47 -33.87 -8.27
C SER A 487 7.29 -33.92 -7.28
N SER A 488 6.49 -34.99 -7.36
CA SER A 488 5.36 -35.24 -6.43
C SER A 488 5.82 -35.38 -4.96
N THR A 489 7.02 -35.92 -4.71
CA THR A 489 7.55 -36.08 -3.34
C THR A 489 7.80 -34.73 -2.69
N VAL A 490 8.53 -33.86 -3.39
CA VAL A 490 8.80 -32.48 -2.93
C VAL A 490 7.50 -31.70 -2.77
N ALA A 491 6.57 -31.85 -3.70
CA ALA A 491 5.28 -31.19 -3.63
C ALA A 491 4.48 -31.59 -2.38
N LYS A 492 4.48 -32.88 -2.01
CA LYS A 492 3.80 -33.36 -0.80
C LYS A 492 4.42 -32.79 0.48
N GLU A 493 5.74 -32.70 0.52
CA GLU A 493 6.46 -32.05 1.63
C GLU A 493 6.03 -30.58 1.75
N PHE A 494 6.10 -29.84 0.64
CA PHE A 494 5.65 -28.44 0.58
C PHE A 494 4.17 -28.25 0.97
N TYR A 495 3.26 -29.07 0.43
CA TYR A 495 1.82 -29.01 0.73
C TYR A 495 1.52 -29.31 2.20
N SER A 496 2.35 -30.10 2.88
CA SER A 496 2.17 -30.40 4.31
C SER A 496 2.54 -29.22 5.21
N LEU A 497 3.44 -28.34 4.75
CA LEU A 497 3.91 -27.15 5.47
C LEU A 497 3.06 -25.91 5.15
N LEU A 498 2.37 -25.87 4.01
CA LEU A 498 1.56 -24.72 3.59
C LEU A 498 0.54 -24.26 4.65
N PRO A 499 -0.26 -25.15 5.29
CA PRO A 499 -1.26 -24.75 6.29
C PRO A 499 -0.68 -24.13 7.55
N THR A 500 0.61 -24.35 7.81
CA THR A 500 1.29 -23.84 9.01
C THR A 500 1.87 -22.44 8.81
N ALA A 501 1.87 -21.93 7.58
CA ALA A 501 2.46 -20.63 7.25
C ALA A 501 1.39 -19.57 6.93
N ARG A 502 1.69 -18.32 7.29
CA ARG A 502 0.83 -17.16 7.01
C ARG A 502 1.12 -16.60 5.62
N ILE A 503 0.70 -17.33 4.59
CA ILE A 503 0.91 -16.95 3.18
C ILE A 503 -0.38 -16.35 2.62
N GLN A 504 -0.28 -15.21 1.94
CA GLN A 504 -1.40 -14.60 1.22
C GLN A 504 -1.32 -14.85 -0.28
N LYS A 505 -0.11 -14.91 -0.84
CA LYS A 505 0.14 -15.07 -2.28
C LYS A 505 1.01 -16.29 -2.55
N LEU A 506 0.54 -17.17 -3.43
CA LEU A 506 1.27 -18.37 -3.84
C LEU A 506 1.40 -18.41 -5.36
N SER A 507 2.63 -18.46 -5.85
CA SER A 507 2.98 -18.73 -7.24
C SER A 507 3.74 -20.05 -7.33
N VAL A 508 3.10 -21.08 -7.86
CA VAL A 508 3.65 -22.44 -7.91
C VAL A 508 3.78 -22.93 -9.34
N SER A 509 5.00 -23.33 -9.73
CA SER A 509 5.25 -24.00 -11.01
C SER A 509 5.37 -25.50 -10.80
N LEU A 510 4.53 -26.27 -11.49
CA LEU A 510 4.58 -27.73 -11.46
C LEU A 510 5.45 -28.20 -12.64
N LEU A 511 6.70 -28.60 -12.36
CA LEU A 511 7.68 -29.02 -13.38
C LEU A 511 7.65 -30.53 -13.68
N TRP A 512 6.63 -31.25 -13.20
CA TRP A 512 6.37 -32.66 -13.51
C TRP A 512 4.92 -32.86 -13.94
N GLU A 513 4.61 -34.03 -14.50
CA GLU A 513 3.25 -34.40 -14.89
C GLU A 513 2.40 -34.73 -13.64
N ALA A 514 1.91 -33.71 -12.94
CA ALA A 514 1.13 -33.87 -11.71
C ALA A 514 -0.19 -34.63 -11.96
N THR A 515 -0.47 -35.61 -11.12
CA THR A 515 -1.70 -36.42 -11.17
C THR A 515 -2.90 -35.64 -10.61
N MET A 516 -4.12 -36.13 -10.85
CA MET A 516 -5.32 -35.58 -10.20
C MET A 516 -5.20 -35.59 -8.66
N ASP A 517 -4.54 -36.59 -8.06
CA ASP A 517 -4.31 -36.67 -6.62
C ASP A 517 -3.34 -35.59 -6.12
N ASP A 518 -2.28 -35.28 -6.89
CA ASP A 518 -1.37 -34.18 -6.57
C ASP A 518 -2.11 -32.83 -6.62
N LEU A 519 -2.94 -32.60 -7.63
CA LEU A 519 -3.74 -31.37 -7.76
C LEU A 519 -4.80 -31.25 -6.65
N ARG A 520 -5.37 -32.37 -6.19
CA ARG A 520 -6.29 -32.40 -5.03
C ARG A 520 -5.56 -32.02 -3.74
N LYS A 521 -4.36 -32.55 -3.52
CA LYS A 521 -3.53 -32.20 -2.35
C LYS A 521 -3.11 -30.73 -2.37
N LEU A 522 -2.77 -30.19 -3.54
CA LEU A 522 -2.52 -28.75 -3.69
C LEU A 522 -3.77 -27.95 -3.32
N ALA A 523 -4.94 -28.33 -3.84
CA ALA A 523 -6.20 -27.65 -3.54
C ALA A 523 -6.55 -27.67 -2.04
N ASP A 524 -6.39 -28.83 -1.39
CA ASP A 524 -6.61 -28.98 0.04
C ASP A 524 -5.64 -28.13 0.87
N ALA A 525 -4.35 -28.11 0.49
CA ALA A 525 -3.33 -27.32 1.17
C ALA A 525 -3.60 -25.81 1.06
N VAL A 526 -3.89 -25.32 -0.16
CA VAL A 526 -4.27 -23.92 -0.43
C VAL A 526 -5.50 -23.52 0.38
N THR A 527 -6.49 -24.42 0.49
CA THR A 527 -7.71 -24.16 1.26
C THR A 527 -7.45 -23.99 2.74
N LYS A 528 -6.58 -24.84 3.31
CA LYS A 528 -6.20 -24.75 4.72
C LYS A 528 -5.30 -23.56 5.03
N ALA A 529 -4.44 -23.15 4.09
CA ALA A 529 -3.51 -22.04 4.23
C ALA A 529 -4.15 -20.65 4.05
N SER A 530 -5.44 -20.57 3.70
CA SER A 530 -6.16 -19.29 3.49
C SER A 530 -5.52 -18.36 2.44
N ILE A 531 -4.97 -18.93 1.36
CA ILE A 531 -4.36 -18.19 0.26
C ILE A 531 -5.40 -17.29 -0.44
N VAL A 532 -5.03 -16.03 -0.69
CA VAL A 532 -5.87 -15.02 -1.34
C VAL A 532 -5.57 -14.92 -2.84
N ASP A 533 -4.30 -14.97 -3.23
CA ASP A 533 -3.88 -14.94 -4.64
C ASP A 533 -3.11 -16.20 -5.00
N LEU A 534 -3.61 -16.99 -5.96
CA LEU A 534 -2.98 -18.21 -6.42
C LEU A 534 -2.62 -18.12 -7.90
N THR A 535 -1.33 -18.31 -8.21
CA THR A 535 -0.82 -18.52 -9.57
C THR A 535 -0.29 -19.94 -9.69
N ILE A 536 -0.75 -20.68 -10.71
CA ILE A 536 -0.25 -22.03 -11.01
C ILE A 536 0.31 -22.03 -12.43
N ASP A 537 1.57 -22.43 -12.60
CA ASP A 537 2.16 -22.75 -13.91
C ASP A 537 2.08 -24.27 -14.16
N GLY A 538 1.21 -24.63 -15.10
CA GLY A 538 0.89 -25.99 -15.51
C GLY A 538 1.67 -26.50 -16.73
N ARG A 539 2.78 -25.87 -17.13
CA ARG A 539 3.50 -26.22 -18.38
C ARG A 539 3.92 -27.69 -18.50
N ALA A 540 4.14 -28.40 -17.39
CA ALA A 540 4.49 -29.82 -17.43
C ALA A 540 3.26 -30.76 -17.42
N LEU A 541 2.04 -30.24 -17.31
CA LEU A 541 0.79 -31.02 -17.27
C LEU A 541 0.37 -31.56 -18.65
N LEU A 542 1.24 -31.44 -19.67
CA LEU A 542 1.00 -31.78 -21.07
C LEU A 542 0.93 -33.28 -21.36
N GLY A 543 1.39 -34.14 -20.46
CA GLY A 543 1.46 -35.57 -20.71
C GLY A 543 0.09 -36.23 -20.95
N ARG A 544 0.13 -37.27 -21.80
CA ARG A 544 -1.04 -38.01 -22.30
C ARG A 544 -1.36 -39.26 -21.45
N THR A 545 -0.56 -39.58 -20.44
CA THR A 545 -0.31 -41.00 -20.11
C THR A 545 -0.59 -41.42 -18.68
N ILE A 546 -0.66 -40.53 -17.69
CA ILE A 546 -0.70 -41.00 -16.28
C ILE A 546 -2.13 -41.20 -15.75
N ASP A 547 -3.09 -40.31 -16.06
CA ASP A 547 -4.49 -40.42 -15.60
C ASP A 547 -5.42 -40.96 -16.69
N VAL A 548 -5.27 -42.24 -17.05
CA VAL A 548 -6.12 -42.89 -18.06
C VAL A 548 -7.59 -42.88 -17.66
N PHE A 549 -7.89 -43.00 -16.36
CA PHE A 549 -9.25 -43.08 -15.84
C PHE A 549 -9.91 -41.72 -15.56
N HIS A 550 -9.13 -40.65 -15.35
CA HIS A 550 -9.64 -39.30 -15.00
C HIS A 550 -9.35 -38.25 -16.08
N ARG A 551 -9.24 -38.67 -17.35
CA ARG A 551 -8.87 -37.79 -18.46
C ARG A 551 -9.77 -36.54 -18.57
N TYR A 552 -11.04 -36.66 -18.18
CA TYR A 552 -12.03 -35.58 -18.22
C TYR A 552 -12.24 -34.87 -16.88
N GLU A 553 -11.59 -35.27 -15.80
CA GLU A 553 -11.81 -34.73 -14.44
C GLU A 553 -10.51 -34.19 -13.80
N ARG A 554 -9.39 -34.26 -14.53
CA ARG A 554 -8.06 -34.04 -13.98
C ARG A 554 -7.92 -32.67 -13.28
N PHE A 555 -8.51 -31.63 -13.86
CA PHE A 555 -8.37 -30.26 -13.36
C PHE A 555 -9.51 -29.83 -12.42
N ASP A 556 -10.44 -30.73 -12.11
CA ASP A 556 -11.56 -30.45 -11.22
C ASP A 556 -11.11 -29.92 -9.84
N PRO A 557 -10.08 -30.47 -9.17
CA PRO A 557 -9.67 -29.97 -7.86
C PRO A 557 -9.20 -28.50 -7.89
N ILE A 558 -8.53 -28.09 -8.98
CA ILE A 558 -8.09 -26.70 -9.16
C ILE A 558 -9.27 -25.77 -9.42
N MET A 559 -10.30 -26.24 -10.13
CA MET A 559 -11.51 -25.43 -10.33
C MET A 559 -12.36 -25.35 -9.07
N GLN A 560 -12.37 -26.40 -8.24
CA GLN A 560 -13.04 -26.41 -6.95
C GLN A 560 -12.44 -25.42 -5.95
N LEU A 561 -11.17 -25.03 -6.09
CA LEU A 561 -10.57 -23.94 -5.30
C LEU A 561 -11.34 -22.62 -5.41
N ARG A 562 -12.14 -22.42 -6.45
CA ARG A 562 -13.00 -21.22 -6.58
C ARG A 562 -14.14 -21.19 -5.57
N THR A 563 -14.48 -22.33 -4.97
CA THR A 563 -15.45 -22.41 -3.87
C THR A 563 -14.82 -22.08 -2.52
N ASN A 564 -13.50 -21.93 -2.46
CA ASN A 564 -12.80 -21.44 -1.29
C ASN A 564 -13.11 -19.95 -1.11
N GLY A 565 -13.82 -19.60 -0.03
CA GLY A 565 -14.20 -18.22 0.28
C GLY A 565 -13.03 -17.27 0.52
N CYS A 566 -11.80 -17.79 0.69
CA CYS A 566 -10.61 -16.98 0.89
C CYS A 566 -9.94 -16.53 -0.42
N LEU A 567 -10.10 -17.27 -1.52
CA LEU A 567 -9.37 -17.04 -2.77
C LEU A 567 -10.04 -15.91 -3.60
N ARG A 568 -9.31 -14.80 -3.81
CA ARG A 568 -9.76 -13.64 -4.60
C ARG A 568 -9.23 -13.64 -6.03
N SER A 569 -8.03 -14.18 -6.23
CA SER A 569 -7.38 -14.25 -7.54
C SER A 569 -6.89 -15.66 -7.84
N LEU A 570 -7.20 -16.16 -9.05
CA LEU A 570 -6.70 -17.43 -9.58
C LEU A 570 -6.16 -17.22 -10.99
N ARG A 571 -4.85 -17.36 -11.15
CA ARG A 571 -4.14 -17.27 -12.43
C ARG A 571 -3.61 -18.65 -12.84
N LEU A 572 -4.05 -19.13 -14.00
CA LEU A 572 -3.62 -20.43 -14.55
C LEU A 572 -2.76 -20.20 -15.79
N ILE A 573 -1.47 -20.52 -15.69
CA ILE A 573 -0.46 -20.32 -16.73
C ILE A 573 -0.21 -21.65 -17.45
N MET A 574 -0.26 -21.67 -18.79
CA MET A 574 0.09 -22.81 -19.64
C MET A 574 -0.72 -24.10 -19.41
N PHE A 575 -1.99 -23.99 -18.99
CA PHE A 575 -2.92 -25.12 -18.85
C PHE A 575 -3.52 -25.54 -20.19
N ARG A 576 -2.77 -26.31 -21.00
CA ARG A 576 -3.30 -26.84 -22.27
C ARG A 576 -4.43 -27.86 -22.02
N ASP A 577 -5.41 -27.85 -22.91
CA ASP A 577 -6.61 -28.70 -22.84
C ASP A 577 -7.46 -28.54 -21.57
N LEU A 578 -7.31 -27.45 -20.78
CA LEU A 578 -8.05 -27.23 -19.53
C LEU A 578 -9.54 -27.57 -19.67
N PHE A 579 -10.23 -26.93 -20.61
CA PHE A 579 -11.66 -27.13 -20.84
C PHE A 579 -12.03 -28.51 -21.37
N ARG A 580 -11.12 -29.20 -22.06
CA ARG A 580 -11.36 -30.57 -22.54
C ARG A 580 -11.20 -31.61 -21.43
N ARG A 581 -10.52 -31.25 -20.34
CA ARG A 581 -10.19 -32.13 -19.21
C ARG A 581 -10.86 -31.72 -17.90
N LEU A 582 -11.85 -30.83 -17.98
CA LEU A 582 -12.73 -30.49 -16.88
C LEU A 582 -14.03 -31.24 -17.02
N SER A 583 -14.52 -31.77 -15.90
CA SER A 583 -15.77 -32.50 -15.93
C SER A 583 -16.93 -31.51 -16.03
N PRO A 584 -18.07 -31.92 -16.60
CA PRO A 584 -19.29 -31.14 -16.47
C PRO A 584 -19.61 -30.87 -14.99
N SER A 585 -19.23 -31.79 -14.09
CA SER A 585 -19.46 -31.67 -12.66
C SER A 585 -18.57 -30.66 -11.95
N ALA A 586 -17.38 -30.36 -12.47
CA ALA A 586 -16.52 -29.28 -11.97
C ALA A 586 -17.20 -27.91 -12.05
N PHE A 587 -18.26 -27.81 -12.87
CA PHE A 587 -19.09 -26.64 -13.04
C PHE A 587 -20.48 -26.77 -12.38
N THR A 588 -20.79 -27.89 -11.71
CA THR A 588 -22.07 -28.09 -11.02
C THR A 588 -21.91 -27.98 -9.50
N PRO A 589 -22.83 -27.32 -8.80
CA PRO A 589 -24.27 -27.51 -8.93
C PRO A 589 -24.83 -26.63 -10.05
N ALA A 590 -25.18 -27.23 -11.18
CA ALA A 590 -25.77 -26.51 -12.29
C ALA A 590 -26.92 -27.32 -12.86
N PRO A 591 -27.96 -26.62 -13.31
CA PRO A 591 -28.34 -26.78 -14.69
C PRO A 591 -28.39 -25.41 -15.40
N LYS A 592 -27.65 -25.31 -16.52
CA LYS A 592 -27.61 -24.23 -17.53
C LYS A 592 -26.74 -23.00 -17.18
N LEU A 593 -26.01 -22.53 -18.19
CA LEU A 593 -25.13 -21.34 -18.20
C LEU A 593 -25.78 -20.04 -17.65
N ARG A 594 -27.12 -19.99 -17.55
CA ARG A 594 -27.87 -18.92 -16.90
C ARG A 594 -27.56 -18.76 -15.41
N ASP A 595 -27.08 -19.81 -14.75
CA ASP A 595 -26.86 -19.83 -13.30
C ASP A 595 -25.36 -19.80 -12.93
N ILE A 596 -24.48 -19.41 -13.86
CA ILE A 596 -23.06 -19.08 -13.58
C ILE A 596 -22.93 -17.73 -12.81
N LEU A 597 -24.00 -16.92 -12.82
CA LEU A 597 -24.09 -15.57 -12.26
C LEU A 597 -23.85 -15.45 -10.74
N PRO A 598 -24.22 -16.41 -9.87
CA PRO A 598 -23.89 -16.33 -8.44
C PRO A 598 -22.43 -16.68 -8.13
N VAL A 599 -21.79 -17.51 -8.96
CA VAL A 599 -20.43 -18.06 -8.77
C VAL A 599 -19.33 -17.12 -9.29
N LEU A 600 -19.68 -16.20 -10.20
CA LEU A 600 -18.80 -15.12 -10.64
C LEU A 600 -18.84 -13.88 -9.72
N ARG A 601 -19.55 -13.92 -8.58
CA ARG A 601 -19.65 -12.76 -7.67
C ARG A 601 -18.38 -12.46 -6.87
N THR A 602 -17.46 -13.42 -6.74
CA THR A 602 -16.27 -13.28 -5.87
C THR A 602 -14.96 -13.07 -6.61
N LEU A 603 -14.92 -13.25 -7.94
CA LEU A 603 -13.70 -13.09 -8.73
C LEU A 603 -13.75 -11.78 -9.51
N GLU A 604 -12.79 -10.90 -9.21
CA GLU A 604 -12.63 -9.62 -9.91
C GLU A 604 -11.98 -9.81 -11.29
N CYS A 605 -11.15 -10.86 -11.46
CA CYS A 605 -10.42 -11.14 -12.70
C CYS A 605 -10.21 -12.65 -12.93
N LEU A 606 -10.41 -13.11 -14.18
CA LEU A 606 -10.00 -14.44 -14.65
C LEU A 606 -9.10 -14.27 -15.88
N GLU A 607 -7.85 -14.74 -15.76
CA GLU A 607 -6.87 -14.74 -16.86
C GLU A 607 -6.59 -16.19 -17.29
N LEU A 608 -6.86 -16.49 -18.55
CA LEU A 608 -6.66 -17.81 -19.14
C LEU A 608 -5.61 -17.73 -20.25
N PHE A 609 -4.52 -18.45 -20.10
CA PHE A 609 -3.48 -18.57 -21.12
C PHE A 609 -3.63 -19.91 -21.87
N TYR A 610 -4.07 -19.87 -23.12
CA TYR A 610 -4.24 -21.02 -24.00
C TYR A 610 -3.29 -20.95 -25.21
N GLY A 611 -2.17 -21.67 -25.15
CA GLY A 611 -1.18 -21.64 -26.23
C GLY A 611 -0.62 -20.24 -26.41
N GLN A 612 -0.78 -19.67 -27.60
CA GLN A 612 -0.45 -18.27 -27.86
C GLN A 612 -1.56 -17.29 -27.40
N PHE A 613 -2.78 -17.74 -27.11
CA PHE A 613 -3.88 -16.84 -26.76
C PHE A 613 -3.90 -16.56 -25.24
N CYS A 614 -4.11 -15.30 -24.85
CA CYS A 614 -4.48 -14.93 -23.49
C CYS A 614 -5.89 -14.33 -23.52
N THR A 615 -6.83 -14.91 -22.81
CA THR A 615 -8.17 -14.32 -22.63
C THR A 615 -8.29 -13.84 -21.19
N THR A 616 -8.48 -12.54 -21.01
CA THR A 616 -8.87 -11.94 -19.74
C THR A 616 -10.35 -11.60 -19.80
N ALA A 617 -11.08 -11.93 -18.74
CA ALA A 617 -12.47 -11.54 -18.59
C ALA A 617 -12.62 -10.73 -17.31
N THR A 618 -13.13 -9.50 -17.42
CA THR A 618 -13.52 -8.72 -16.24
C THR A 618 -14.98 -8.98 -15.94
N VAL A 619 -15.22 -9.40 -14.70
CA VAL A 619 -16.57 -9.73 -14.23
C VAL A 619 -16.98 -8.73 -13.17
N VAL A 620 -18.09 -8.04 -13.41
CA VAL A 620 -18.64 -7.06 -12.48
C VAL A 620 -20.02 -7.55 -12.06
N HIS A 621 -20.24 -7.75 -10.76
CA HIS A 621 -21.49 -8.28 -10.19
C HIS A 621 -21.92 -9.64 -10.77
N GLY A 622 -20.97 -10.50 -11.12
CA GLY A 622 -21.22 -11.80 -11.71
C GLY A 622 -21.53 -11.80 -13.22
N GLN A 623 -21.53 -10.63 -13.87
CA GLN A 623 -21.69 -10.50 -15.32
C GLN A 623 -20.35 -10.19 -15.98
N ILE A 624 -20.02 -10.93 -17.04
CA ILE A 624 -18.87 -10.60 -17.90
C ILE A 624 -19.21 -9.30 -18.63
N GLN A 625 -18.51 -8.22 -18.25
CA GLN A 625 -18.69 -6.91 -18.90
C GLN A 625 -17.73 -6.75 -20.08
N THR A 626 -16.49 -7.18 -19.89
CA THR A 626 -15.43 -7.04 -20.89
C THR A 626 -14.69 -8.36 -21.04
N ILE A 627 -14.33 -8.68 -22.28
CA ILE A 627 -13.40 -9.77 -22.60
C ILE A 627 -12.26 -9.15 -23.40
N GLN A 628 -11.03 -9.35 -22.97
CA GLN A 628 -9.85 -9.03 -23.77
C GLN A 628 -9.20 -10.34 -24.20
N MET A 629 -9.06 -10.52 -25.51
CA MET A 629 -8.39 -11.67 -26.11
C MET A 629 -7.11 -11.17 -26.77
N PHE A 630 -5.97 -11.56 -26.22
CA PHE A 630 -4.65 -11.29 -26.75
C PHE A 630 -4.11 -12.52 -27.48
N LEU A 631 -3.32 -12.31 -28.54
CA LEU A 631 -2.27 -13.23 -28.92
C LEU A 631 -0.94 -12.76 -28.38
N LEU A 632 -0.24 -13.71 -27.81
CA LEU A 632 1.17 -13.68 -27.56
C LEU A 632 1.83 -14.29 -28.80
N SER A 633 2.33 -13.44 -29.70
CA SER A 633 3.27 -13.88 -30.73
C SER A 633 4.51 -14.40 -30.01
N GLU A 634 4.94 -15.63 -30.30
CA GLU A 634 6.30 -16.03 -29.96
C GLU A 634 7.27 -15.20 -30.80
N ASP A 635 8.26 -14.63 -30.13
CA ASP A 635 9.27 -13.77 -30.70
C ASP A 635 10.13 -14.60 -31.67
N ARG A 636 9.76 -14.64 -32.96
CA ARG A 636 10.59 -15.20 -34.03
C ARG A 636 11.65 -14.18 -34.44
N ALA A 637 12.52 -13.82 -33.50
CA ALA A 637 13.79 -13.19 -33.82
C ALA A 637 14.70 -14.26 -34.43
N HIS A 638 15.10 -14.04 -35.69
CA HIS A 638 15.98 -14.87 -36.53
C HIS A 638 15.32 -16.00 -37.34
N ASP A 639 14.77 -15.65 -38.50
CA ASP A 639 15.18 -16.34 -39.73
C ASP A 639 14.85 -15.51 -40.99
N ASN A 640 15.90 -14.98 -41.62
CA ASN A 640 15.85 -14.33 -42.92
C ASN A 640 15.84 -15.40 -44.03
N GLN A 641 14.71 -16.04 -44.29
CA GLN A 641 14.45 -16.66 -45.59
C GLN A 641 13.00 -16.47 -46.03
N ALA A 642 12.82 -15.50 -46.93
CA ALA A 642 11.61 -15.35 -47.71
C ALA A 642 11.52 -16.48 -48.76
N SER A 643 10.68 -17.49 -48.53
CA SER A 643 9.92 -18.16 -49.60
C SER A 643 8.86 -19.13 -49.03
N SER A 644 7.68 -19.10 -49.66
CA SER A 644 6.48 -19.91 -49.41
C SER A 644 5.52 -19.44 -48.30
N TYR A 645 4.64 -18.50 -48.65
CA TYR A 645 3.35 -18.34 -47.99
C TYR A 645 2.49 -19.56 -48.29
N SER A 646 2.33 -20.44 -47.30
CA SER A 646 1.48 -21.63 -47.36
C SER A 646 0.35 -21.49 -46.34
N ARG A 647 -0.89 -21.44 -46.86
CA ARG A 647 -2.20 -21.80 -46.28
C ARG A 647 -2.33 -21.80 -44.75
N CYS A 648 -3.30 -21.00 -44.28
CA CYS A 648 -3.85 -20.96 -42.92
C CYS A 648 -3.85 -22.32 -42.20
N ASP A 649 -3.24 -22.34 -41.01
CA ASP A 649 -3.33 -23.45 -40.07
C ASP A 649 -4.80 -23.56 -39.55
N PRO A 650 -5.42 -24.75 -39.47
CA PRO A 650 -6.79 -24.91 -38.97
C PRO A 650 -7.04 -24.34 -37.57
N ASP A 651 -6.01 -24.21 -36.74
CA ASP A 651 -6.11 -23.73 -35.36
C ASP A 651 -6.39 -22.21 -35.25
N GLU A 652 -6.05 -21.39 -36.24
CA GLU A 652 -6.38 -19.94 -36.24
C GLU A 652 -7.89 -19.69 -36.48
N ARG A 653 -8.53 -20.55 -37.30
CA ARG A 653 -9.99 -20.50 -37.48
C ARG A 653 -10.73 -20.85 -36.19
N LEU A 654 -10.13 -21.65 -35.32
CA LEU A 654 -10.73 -22.05 -34.06
C LEU A 654 -10.92 -20.84 -33.12
N GLY A 655 -9.94 -19.93 -33.03
CA GLY A 655 -10.05 -18.71 -32.22
C GLY A 655 -11.14 -17.74 -32.71
N LEU A 656 -11.26 -17.57 -34.04
CA LEU A 656 -12.30 -16.73 -34.65
C LEU A 656 -13.72 -17.29 -34.46
N THR A 657 -13.85 -18.62 -34.55
CA THR A 657 -15.13 -19.30 -34.32
C THR A 657 -15.51 -19.22 -32.84
N GLN A 658 -14.54 -19.35 -31.93
CA GLN A 658 -14.76 -19.20 -30.49
C GLN A 658 -15.20 -17.78 -30.10
N ALA A 659 -14.67 -16.73 -30.70
CA ALA A 659 -15.13 -15.36 -30.44
C ALA A 659 -16.60 -15.14 -30.85
N ALA A 660 -17.00 -15.69 -32.00
CA ALA A 660 -18.40 -15.69 -32.43
C ALA A 660 -19.29 -16.53 -31.50
N ASP A 661 -18.81 -17.69 -31.05
CA ASP A 661 -19.54 -18.54 -30.10
C ASP A 661 -19.71 -17.86 -28.73
N ILE A 662 -18.68 -17.17 -28.24
CA ILE A 662 -18.72 -16.37 -27.01
C ILE A 662 -19.79 -15.28 -27.13
N LEU A 663 -19.85 -14.57 -28.25
CA LEU A 663 -20.89 -13.58 -28.54
C LEU A 663 -22.29 -14.21 -28.59
N GLY A 664 -22.41 -15.39 -29.19
CA GLY A 664 -23.65 -16.17 -29.23
C GLY A 664 -24.15 -16.60 -27.85
N GLN A 665 -23.23 -16.78 -26.91
CA GLN A 665 -23.50 -17.32 -25.57
C GLN A 665 -23.59 -16.24 -24.48
N SER A 666 -23.04 -15.04 -24.70
CA SER A 666 -22.97 -13.96 -23.71
C SER A 666 -23.72 -12.69 -24.16
N PRO A 667 -25.05 -12.59 -23.94
CA PRO A 667 -25.84 -11.44 -24.37
C PRO A 667 -25.52 -10.14 -23.61
N THR A 668 -24.82 -10.21 -22.47
CA THR A 668 -24.45 -9.06 -21.62
C THR A 668 -23.07 -8.51 -21.92
N LEU A 669 -22.28 -9.18 -22.77
CA LEU A 669 -20.94 -8.75 -23.14
C LEU A 669 -21.01 -7.40 -23.85
N SER A 670 -20.49 -6.33 -23.22
CA SER A 670 -20.56 -4.98 -23.77
C SER A 670 -19.33 -4.57 -24.58
N GLU A 671 -18.19 -5.22 -24.33
CA GLU A 671 -16.93 -4.85 -24.94
C GLU A 671 -16.08 -6.08 -25.22
N ILE A 672 -15.51 -6.15 -26.43
CA ILE A 672 -14.47 -7.13 -26.77
C ILE A 672 -13.24 -6.39 -27.24
N ARG A 673 -12.09 -6.73 -26.68
CA ARG A 673 -10.80 -6.22 -27.11
C ARG A 673 -9.98 -7.34 -27.74
N PHE A 674 -9.47 -7.15 -28.95
CA PHE A 674 -8.58 -8.11 -29.59
C PHE A 674 -7.16 -7.55 -29.68
N GLY A 675 -6.19 -8.20 -29.04
CA GLY A 675 -4.77 -7.99 -29.32
C GLY A 675 -4.31 -8.98 -30.39
N TYR A 676 -4.18 -8.60 -31.66
CA TYR A 676 -3.74 -9.56 -32.70
C TYR A 676 -3.17 -8.99 -34.00
N MET A 677 -2.29 -9.80 -34.62
CA MET A 677 -1.62 -9.71 -35.92
C MET A 677 -2.54 -9.85 -37.16
N TYR A 678 -1.94 -9.62 -38.34
CA TYR A 678 -2.41 -8.76 -39.43
C TYR A 678 -3.39 -9.33 -40.48
N GLU A 679 -3.52 -10.65 -40.63
CA GLU A 679 -3.98 -11.21 -41.92
C GLU A 679 -5.48 -11.54 -42.03
N ASN A 680 -6.28 -11.43 -40.97
CA ASN A 680 -7.68 -11.91 -41.00
C ASN A 680 -8.70 -10.96 -40.34
N ILE A 681 -8.35 -9.68 -40.19
CA ILE A 681 -9.20 -8.70 -39.49
C ILE A 681 -10.58 -8.55 -40.13
N ASN A 682 -10.64 -8.59 -41.46
CA ASN A 682 -11.89 -8.53 -42.21
C ASN A 682 -12.80 -9.72 -41.91
N ILE A 683 -12.23 -10.93 -41.81
CA ILE A 683 -12.98 -12.15 -41.51
C ILE A 683 -13.54 -12.09 -40.09
N LEU A 684 -12.74 -11.59 -39.12
CA LEU A 684 -13.19 -11.39 -37.75
C LEU A 684 -14.35 -10.39 -37.69
N ILE A 685 -14.21 -9.22 -38.34
CA ILE A 685 -15.25 -8.17 -38.38
C ILE A 685 -16.52 -8.73 -39.01
N GLN A 686 -16.40 -9.42 -40.15
CA GLN A 686 -17.52 -10.07 -40.83
C GLN A 686 -18.19 -11.13 -39.95
N SER A 687 -17.40 -11.93 -39.22
CA SER A 687 -17.90 -12.97 -38.34
C SER A 687 -18.67 -12.38 -37.15
N ILE A 688 -18.11 -11.36 -36.48
CA ILE A 688 -18.77 -10.65 -35.38
C ILE A 688 -20.06 -9.99 -35.87
N ALA A 689 -19.99 -9.28 -36.99
CA ALA A 689 -21.13 -8.61 -37.59
C ALA A 689 -22.26 -9.58 -37.96
N SER A 690 -21.92 -10.69 -38.64
CA SER A 690 -22.86 -11.71 -39.05
C SER A 690 -23.49 -12.42 -37.86
N THR A 691 -22.68 -12.75 -36.85
CA THR A 691 -23.15 -13.38 -35.60
C THR A 691 -24.12 -12.47 -34.87
N ARG A 692 -23.78 -11.20 -34.71
CA ARG A 692 -24.66 -10.21 -34.08
C ARG A 692 -25.95 -10.02 -34.87
N HIS A 693 -25.86 -9.91 -36.19
CA HIS A 693 -27.02 -9.78 -37.05
C HIS A 693 -27.96 -10.99 -36.91
N GLY A 694 -27.42 -12.21 -36.91
CA GLY A 694 -28.20 -13.43 -36.65
C GLY A 694 -28.83 -13.44 -35.25
N LEU A 695 -28.12 -12.99 -34.21
CA LEU A 695 -28.70 -12.87 -32.86
C LEU A 695 -29.85 -11.87 -32.79
N PHE A 696 -29.75 -10.77 -33.54
CA PHE A 696 -30.79 -9.74 -33.61
C PHE A 696 -32.00 -10.23 -34.41
N VAL A 697 -31.78 -10.75 -35.62
CA VAL A 697 -32.84 -11.17 -36.56
C VAL A 697 -33.52 -12.46 -36.10
N ASP A 698 -32.77 -13.49 -35.73
CA ASP A 698 -33.35 -14.82 -35.50
C ASP A 698 -33.89 -15.00 -34.08
N LYS A 699 -33.33 -14.28 -33.10
CA LYS A 699 -33.66 -14.49 -31.68
C LYS A 699 -34.32 -13.30 -31.00
N GLY A 700 -34.43 -12.15 -31.67
CA GLY A 700 -34.95 -10.90 -31.07
C GLY A 700 -34.18 -10.47 -29.83
N LYS A 701 -32.93 -10.93 -29.66
CA LYS A 701 -32.11 -10.65 -28.49
C LYS A 701 -31.20 -9.48 -28.81
N ALA A 702 -31.41 -8.35 -28.12
CA ALA A 702 -30.46 -7.26 -28.14
C ALA A 702 -29.13 -7.76 -27.54
N THR A 703 -28.05 -7.67 -28.32
CA THR A 703 -26.70 -7.92 -27.81
C THR A 703 -26.23 -6.68 -27.07
N ALA A 704 -25.74 -6.81 -25.84
CA ALA A 704 -25.16 -5.68 -25.12
C ALA A 704 -23.83 -5.19 -25.72
N LEU A 705 -23.26 -5.91 -26.69
CA LEU A 705 -21.99 -5.56 -27.33
C LEU A 705 -22.10 -4.17 -27.94
N ARG A 706 -21.43 -3.21 -27.33
CA ARG A 706 -21.37 -1.82 -27.76
C ARG A 706 -20.13 -1.59 -28.58
N THR A 707 -19.03 -2.20 -28.17
CA THR A 707 -17.71 -1.84 -28.66
C THR A 707 -16.89 -3.08 -28.97
N VAL A 708 -16.29 -3.12 -30.16
CA VAL A 708 -15.16 -4.01 -30.45
C VAL A 708 -13.95 -3.14 -30.70
N GLU A 709 -12.93 -3.31 -29.87
CA GLU A 709 -11.68 -2.58 -29.93
C GLU A 709 -10.56 -3.51 -30.41
N LEU A 710 -9.77 -3.05 -31.36
CA LEU A 710 -8.57 -3.73 -31.81
C LEU A 710 -7.38 -3.06 -31.11
N ILE A 711 -6.51 -3.83 -30.47
CA ILE A 711 -5.37 -3.32 -29.69
C ILE A 711 -4.08 -3.88 -30.29
N ARG A 712 -3.04 -3.05 -30.35
CA ARG A 712 -1.68 -3.55 -30.56
C ARG A 712 -0.99 -3.69 -29.21
N LEU A 713 -0.41 -4.86 -28.97
CA LEU A 713 0.53 -5.05 -27.88
C LEU A 713 1.89 -4.46 -28.31
N GLN A 714 2.44 -3.56 -27.50
CA GLN A 714 3.85 -3.16 -27.62
C GLN A 714 4.76 -4.26 -27.04
N ASP A 715 6.04 -4.23 -27.40
CA ASP A 715 7.04 -5.23 -27.00
C ASP A 715 7.20 -5.34 -25.47
N ASP A 716 6.86 -4.28 -24.73
CA ASP A 716 6.84 -4.24 -23.26
C ASP A 716 5.54 -4.80 -22.64
N LYS A 717 4.65 -5.39 -23.45
CA LYS A 717 3.30 -5.83 -23.10
C LYS A 717 2.35 -4.70 -22.70
N SER A 718 2.73 -3.43 -22.88
CA SER A 718 1.77 -2.33 -22.75
C SER A 718 0.80 -2.38 -23.94
N ALA A 719 -0.50 -2.39 -23.62
CA ALA A 719 -1.55 -2.33 -24.62
C ALA A 719 -1.63 -0.89 -25.16
N CYS A 720 -1.25 -0.69 -26.41
CA CYS A 720 -1.51 0.57 -27.11
C CYS A 720 -2.73 0.35 -28.02
N PRO A 721 -3.89 0.99 -27.75
CA PRO A 721 -5.08 0.77 -28.56
C PRO A 721 -4.82 1.19 -30.00
N VAL A 722 -5.02 0.27 -30.95
CA VAL A 722 -4.92 0.57 -32.39
C VAL A 722 -6.36 0.75 -32.88
N GLY A 723 -6.80 2.00 -32.85
CA GLY A 723 -8.18 2.43 -32.60
C GLY A 723 -9.22 2.18 -33.68
N ILE A 724 -9.41 0.95 -34.16
CA ILE A 724 -10.69 0.59 -34.78
C ILE A 724 -11.67 0.30 -33.65
N THR A 725 -12.60 1.22 -33.44
CA THR A 725 -13.71 1.09 -32.49
C THR A 725 -14.98 0.84 -33.29
N MET A 726 -15.52 -0.37 -33.21
CA MET A 726 -16.79 -0.69 -33.86
C MET A 726 -17.92 -0.43 -32.86
N ASP A 727 -18.68 0.63 -33.13
CA ASP A 727 -19.82 1.04 -32.31
C ASP A 727 -21.10 0.46 -32.89
N PHE A 728 -21.73 -0.45 -32.16
CA PHE A 728 -22.96 -1.04 -32.64
C PHE A 728 -24.18 -0.32 -32.05
N THR A 729 -24.92 0.39 -32.89
CA THR A 729 -26.14 1.09 -32.45
C THR A 729 -27.36 0.15 -32.43
N GLU A 730 -28.17 0.25 -31.38
CA GLU A 730 -29.31 -0.66 -31.13
C GLU A 730 -30.43 -0.58 -32.19
N SER A 731 -30.52 0.52 -32.95
CA SER A 731 -31.72 0.87 -33.70
C SER A 731 -31.79 0.41 -35.15
N THR A 732 -30.69 -0.02 -35.77
CA THR A 732 -30.68 -0.27 -37.23
C THR A 732 -30.14 -1.63 -37.65
N GLY A 733 -29.55 -2.41 -36.74
CA GLY A 733 -28.83 -3.63 -37.09
C GLY A 733 -27.63 -3.42 -38.03
N MET A 734 -27.34 -2.17 -38.41
CA MET A 734 -26.18 -1.80 -39.22
C MET A 734 -25.00 -1.44 -38.33
N LEU A 735 -23.82 -1.87 -38.77
CA LEU A 735 -22.55 -1.47 -38.17
C LEU A 735 -22.35 0.03 -38.39
N ASP A 736 -21.95 0.73 -37.34
CA ASP A 736 -21.38 2.05 -37.45
C ASP A 736 -19.92 1.95 -37.00
N PHE A 737 -19.00 2.55 -37.76
CA PHE A 737 -17.57 2.44 -37.47
C PHE A 737 -17.02 3.77 -37.00
N SER A 738 -16.20 3.75 -35.96
CA SER A 738 -15.31 4.85 -35.61
C SER A 738 -13.89 4.34 -35.80
N ILE A 739 -13.19 4.86 -36.81
CA ILE A 739 -11.84 4.41 -37.14
C ILE A 739 -10.86 5.51 -36.77
N ASP A 740 -9.99 5.23 -35.79
CA ASP A 740 -8.84 6.05 -35.43
C ASP A 740 -7.56 5.40 -35.97
N ILE A 741 -7.10 5.95 -37.09
CA ILE A 741 -5.86 5.59 -37.80
C ILE A 741 -4.66 6.36 -37.23
N SER A 742 -4.88 7.40 -36.42
CA SER A 742 -3.79 8.20 -35.82
C SER A 742 -2.88 7.36 -34.91
N ARG A 743 -3.36 6.22 -34.40
CA ARG A 743 -2.61 5.33 -33.51
C ARG A 743 -1.87 4.22 -34.24
N VAL A 744 -1.89 4.19 -35.56
CA VAL A 744 -1.31 3.14 -36.39
C VAL A 744 0.09 3.53 -36.87
N PRO A 745 1.15 2.79 -36.50
CA PRO A 745 2.46 3.00 -37.11
C PRO A 745 2.43 2.52 -38.56
N TRP A 746 2.77 3.40 -39.50
CA TRP A 746 2.65 3.16 -40.95
C TRP A 746 3.41 1.95 -41.51
N MET A 747 4.40 1.44 -40.78
CA MET A 747 5.21 0.32 -41.26
C MET A 747 4.51 -1.01 -40.96
N GLY A 748 3.81 -1.56 -41.96
CA GLY A 748 3.34 -2.96 -41.97
C GLY A 748 1.82 -3.20 -41.94
N PHE A 749 1.00 -2.16 -41.77
CA PHE A 749 -0.45 -2.31 -41.53
C PHE A 749 -1.34 -1.93 -42.72
N VAL A 750 -0.74 -1.37 -43.77
CA VAL A 750 -1.43 -0.57 -44.79
C VAL A 750 -2.53 -1.34 -45.55
N ASP A 751 -2.30 -2.62 -45.88
CA ASP A 751 -3.25 -3.37 -46.72
C ASP A 751 -4.53 -3.78 -45.98
N SER A 752 -4.46 -4.20 -44.71
CA SER A 752 -5.65 -4.61 -43.94
C SER A 752 -6.61 -3.44 -43.68
N TYR A 753 -6.09 -2.21 -43.55
CA TYR A 753 -6.92 -1.00 -43.44
C TYR A 753 -7.61 -0.65 -44.74
N TYR A 754 -6.92 -0.78 -45.87
CA TYR A 754 -7.51 -0.57 -47.19
C TYR A 754 -8.65 -1.54 -47.45
N ASP A 755 -8.49 -2.76 -47.01
CA ASP A 755 -9.48 -3.81 -47.06
C ASP A 755 -10.73 -3.49 -46.21
N ILE A 756 -10.55 -3.00 -44.97
CA ILE A 756 -11.66 -2.55 -44.12
C ILE A 756 -12.36 -1.34 -44.74
N ILE A 757 -11.60 -0.35 -45.19
CA ILE A 757 -12.15 0.91 -45.71
C ILE A 757 -12.83 0.70 -47.06
N HIS A 758 -12.30 -0.18 -47.90
CA HIS A 758 -12.97 -0.60 -49.12
C HIS A 758 -14.34 -1.23 -48.80
N ALA A 759 -14.39 -2.16 -47.83
CA ALA A 759 -15.61 -2.87 -47.46
C ALA A 759 -16.64 -2.00 -46.68
N TYR A 760 -16.16 -1.12 -45.81
CA TYR A 760 -16.96 -0.45 -44.78
C TYR A 760 -16.83 1.08 -44.74
N GLY A 761 -16.13 1.69 -45.71
CA GLY A 761 -15.88 3.14 -45.75
C GLY A 761 -17.14 3.99 -45.63
N TRP A 762 -18.21 3.61 -46.32
CA TRP A 762 -19.53 4.26 -46.25
C TRP A 762 -20.16 4.29 -44.84
N SER A 763 -19.81 3.33 -43.97
CA SER A 763 -20.36 3.20 -42.63
C SER A 763 -19.53 3.86 -41.53
N ILE A 764 -18.40 4.49 -41.89
CA ILE A 764 -17.55 5.24 -40.95
C ILE A 764 -18.27 6.52 -40.52
N LYS A 765 -18.42 6.72 -39.20
CA LYS A 765 -18.94 7.94 -38.56
C LYS A 765 -17.83 8.91 -38.22
N THR A 766 -16.71 8.40 -37.71
CA THR A 766 -15.57 9.21 -37.30
C THR A 766 -14.34 8.58 -37.94
N LEU A 767 -13.61 9.37 -38.72
CA LEU A 767 -12.33 8.97 -39.28
C LEU A 767 -11.26 9.91 -38.72
N ASP A 768 -10.36 9.37 -37.90
CA ASP A 768 -9.21 10.09 -37.39
C ASP A 768 -7.93 9.64 -38.11
N ALA A 769 -7.26 10.55 -38.81
CA ALA A 769 -6.03 10.29 -39.55
C ALA A 769 -4.91 11.30 -39.20
N GLU A 770 -4.86 11.80 -37.96
CA GLU A 770 -3.91 12.84 -37.52
C GLU A 770 -2.43 12.47 -37.75
N ASN A 771 -1.91 11.44 -37.07
CA ASN A 771 -0.52 10.96 -37.26
C ASN A 771 -0.37 10.10 -38.52
N GLY A 772 -1.51 9.66 -39.03
CA GLY A 772 -1.65 8.91 -40.25
C GLY A 772 -1.17 9.71 -41.48
N GLY A 773 -1.90 10.77 -41.74
CA GLY A 773 -2.10 11.21 -43.11
C GLY A 773 -3.05 10.26 -43.84
N ILE A 774 -3.93 10.84 -44.63
CA ILE A 774 -4.64 10.09 -45.67
C ILE A 774 -3.74 10.16 -46.90
N ASP A 775 -3.30 9.03 -47.45
CA ASP A 775 -2.60 9.02 -48.73
C ASP A 775 -3.60 8.97 -49.90
N ASP A 776 -3.09 9.10 -51.12
CA ASP A 776 -3.95 9.07 -52.32
C ASP A 776 -4.74 7.77 -52.45
N LYS A 777 -4.17 6.63 -52.05
CA LYS A 777 -4.80 5.31 -52.16
C LYS A 777 -5.97 5.22 -51.17
N LEU A 778 -5.78 5.66 -49.94
CA LEU A 778 -6.81 5.72 -48.92
C LEU A 778 -7.95 6.67 -49.31
N ALA A 779 -7.61 7.86 -49.81
CA ALA A 779 -8.59 8.83 -50.29
C ALA A 779 -9.44 8.26 -51.43
N GLN A 780 -8.81 7.58 -52.41
CA GLN A 780 -9.53 6.90 -53.50
C GLN A 780 -10.44 5.77 -53.01
N LEU A 781 -10.00 4.98 -52.03
CA LEU A 781 -10.80 3.89 -51.47
C LEU A 781 -12.02 4.43 -50.69
N LEU A 782 -11.85 5.50 -49.92
CA LEU A 782 -12.96 6.19 -49.26
C LEU A 782 -13.94 6.76 -50.29
N ASP A 783 -13.44 7.44 -51.31
CA ASP A 783 -14.22 8.01 -52.40
C ASP A 783 -15.08 6.95 -53.08
N LYS A 784 -14.46 5.83 -53.48
CA LYS A 784 -15.14 4.68 -54.10
C LYS A 784 -16.15 4.03 -53.16
N SER A 785 -15.78 3.77 -51.90
CA SER A 785 -16.68 3.13 -50.92
C SER A 785 -17.94 3.97 -50.66
N MET A 786 -17.80 5.30 -50.67
CA MET A 786 -18.91 6.25 -50.48
C MET A 786 -19.64 6.61 -51.78
N GLU A 787 -19.13 6.23 -52.95
CA GLU A 787 -19.87 6.36 -54.21
C GLU A 787 -21.02 5.35 -54.28
N GLU A 788 -20.82 4.16 -53.72
CA GLU A 788 -21.78 3.06 -53.78
C GLU A 788 -22.94 3.21 -52.77
N ARG A 789 -22.74 3.96 -51.68
CA ARG A 789 -23.67 4.06 -50.54
C ARG A 789 -23.59 5.41 -49.83
N ASP A 790 -24.70 5.82 -49.22
CA ASP A 790 -24.75 7.05 -48.41
C ASP A 790 -23.74 7.02 -47.26
N SER A 791 -22.87 8.04 -47.22
CA SER A 791 -21.87 8.21 -46.17
C SER A 791 -22.50 8.51 -44.81
N LYS A 792 -22.05 7.78 -43.77
CA LYS A 792 -22.38 8.05 -42.37
C LYS A 792 -21.40 9.00 -41.67
N LEU A 793 -20.41 9.53 -42.38
CA LEU A 793 -19.32 10.33 -41.83
C LEU A 793 -19.86 11.61 -41.18
N LYS A 794 -19.56 11.79 -39.90
CA LYS A 794 -19.95 12.92 -39.04
C LYS A 794 -18.76 13.78 -38.63
N SER A 795 -17.61 13.14 -38.40
CA SER A 795 -16.37 13.79 -37.99
C SER A 795 -15.20 13.25 -38.79
N LEU A 796 -14.32 14.14 -39.25
CA LEU A 796 -13.16 13.78 -40.06
C LEU A 796 -11.94 14.56 -39.56
N ILE A 797 -10.85 13.87 -39.23
CA ILE A 797 -9.55 14.47 -38.89
C ILE A 797 -8.59 14.20 -40.03
N LEU A 798 -8.06 15.26 -40.64
CA LEU A 798 -7.21 15.20 -41.81
C LEU A 798 -5.83 15.77 -41.53
N ASN A 799 -4.82 15.00 -41.91
CA ASN A 799 -3.48 15.51 -42.16
C ASN A 799 -3.23 15.46 -43.67
N THR A 800 -2.98 16.62 -44.28
CA THR A 800 -2.88 16.78 -45.73
C THR A 800 -1.50 16.40 -46.30
N LYS A 801 -0.51 16.20 -45.42
CA LYS A 801 0.91 16.03 -45.77
C LYS A 801 1.17 14.93 -46.80
N SER A 802 0.39 13.85 -46.75
CA SER A 802 0.56 12.66 -47.59
C SER A 802 -0.32 12.65 -48.85
N MET A 803 -1.19 13.64 -49.04
CA MET A 803 -2.08 13.71 -50.21
C MET A 803 -1.43 14.48 -51.35
N SER A 804 -1.48 13.93 -52.56
CA SER A 804 -1.30 14.71 -53.78
C SER A 804 -2.57 15.49 -54.13
N GLN A 805 -2.55 16.23 -55.23
CA GLN A 805 -3.75 16.87 -55.78
C GLN A 805 -4.88 15.86 -56.06
N ASN A 806 -4.54 14.64 -56.49
CA ASN A 806 -5.53 13.60 -56.77
C ASN A 806 -6.19 13.10 -55.47
N GLY A 807 -5.42 12.87 -54.40
CA GLY A 807 -5.95 12.53 -53.08
C GLY A 807 -6.86 13.64 -52.53
N LEU A 808 -6.46 14.91 -52.72
CA LEU A 808 -7.25 16.07 -52.32
C LEU A 808 -8.62 16.13 -53.04
N GLU A 809 -8.64 15.89 -54.35
CA GLU A 809 -9.88 15.83 -55.14
C GLU A 809 -10.79 14.67 -54.74
N CYS A 810 -10.21 13.51 -54.40
CA CYS A 810 -10.97 12.39 -53.84
C CYS A 810 -11.60 12.77 -52.50
N MET A 811 -10.85 13.44 -51.62
CA MET A 811 -11.36 13.88 -50.32
C MET A 811 -12.43 14.98 -50.44
N ASP A 812 -12.36 15.86 -51.42
CA ASP A 812 -13.44 16.81 -51.71
C ASP A 812 -14.74 16.11 -52.06
N ARG A 813 -14.67 15.04 -52.87
CA ARG A 813 -15.85 14.24 -53.21
C ARG A 813 -16.39 13.50 -51.98
N VAL A 814 -15.51 12.88 -51.19
CA VAL A 814 -15.87 12.25 -49.90
C VAL A 814 -16.60 13.22 -48.98
N ILE A 815 -16.03 14.42 -48.78
CA ILE A 815 -16.60 15.45 -47.94
C ILE A 815 -17.91 15.94 -48.55
N SER A 816 -17.98 16.16 -49.86
CA SER A 816 -19.20 16.61 -50.57
C SER A 816 -20.36 15.63 -50.43
N ARG A 817 -20.11 14.32 -50.54
CA ARG A 817 -21.13 13.26 -50.39
C ARG A 817 -21.54 13.03 -48.93
N SER A 818 -20.71 13.45 -47.98
CA SER A 818 -20.96 13.27 -46.55
C SER A 818 -21.87 14.38 -46.00
N ASN A 819 -23.18 14.29 -46.29
CA ASN A 819 -24.20 15.25 -45.83
C ASN A 819 -24.30 15.38 -44.30
N ARG A 820 -23.78 14.40 -43.57
CA ARG A 820 -23.76 14.36 -42.10
C ARG A 820 -22.46 14.90 -41.50
N LEU A 821 -21.48 15.25 -42.33
CA LEU A 821 -20.18 15.73 -41.87
C LEU A 821 -20.36 17.10 -41.24
N GLY A 822 -20.45 17.11 -39.90
CA GLY A 822 -20.59 18.32 -39.11
C GLY A 822 -19.25 18.81 -38.59
N ARG A 823 -18.23 17.95 -38.44
CA ARG A 823 -16.94 18.32 -37.82
C ARG A 823 -15.78 17.99 -38.75
N LEU A 824 -14.92 18.96 -39.01
CA LEU A 824 -13.67 18.77 -39.74
C LEU A 824 -12.51 19.27 -38.88
N ILE A 825 -11.55 18.40 -38.63
CA ILE A 825 -10.33 18.72 -37.91
C ILE A 825 -9.19 18.68 -38.92
N VAL A 826 -8.44 19.77 -39.00
CA VAL A 826 -7.28 19.88 -39.89
C VAL A 826 -6.03 19.98 -39.02
N ASP A 827 -5.12 19.03 -39.18
CA ASP A 827 -3.82 19.08 -38.52
C ASP A 827 -2.96 20.17 -39.17
N CYS A 828 -2.79 21.26 -38.42
CA CYS A 828 -1.98 22.41 -38.75
C CYS A 828 -0.48 22.23 -38.50
N GLN A 829 0.00 21.12 -37.92
CA GLN A 829 1.44 20.88 -37.75
C GLN A 829 2.17 20.77 -39.09
N SER A 830 1.49 20.23 -40.11
CA SER A 830 1.99 20.13 -41.48
C SER A 830 1.95 21.45 -42.26
N LEU A 831 1.18 22.43 -41.79
CA LEU A 831 0.95 23.73 -42.45
C LEU A 831 2.13 24.71 -42.38
N LYS A 832 3.31 24.26 -41.92
CA LYS A 832 4.57 25.00 -42.15
C LYS A 832 4.88 25.12 -43.65
N ILE A 833 4.42 24.15 -44.42
CA ILE A 833 4.66 24.05 -45.86
C ILE A 833 3.51 24.76 -46.59
N GLU A 834 3.84 25.70 -47.49
CA GLU A 834 2.85 26.47 -48.26
C GLU A 834 1.86 25.58 -49.04
N SER A 835 2.34 24.49 -49.65
CA SER A 835 1.47 23.54 -50.37
C SER A 835 0.41 22.91 -49.47
N GLU A 836 0.70 22.69 -48.19
CA GLU A 836 -0.27 22.15 -47.23
C GLU A 836 -1.30 23.21 -46.83
N ARG A 837 -0.87 24.47 -46.70
CA ARG A 837 -1.75 25.63 -46.50
C ARG A 837 -2.74 25.79 -47.63
N GLU A 838 -2.29 25.69 -48.88
CA GLU A 838 -3.17 25.76 -50.05
C GLU A 838 -4.21 24.63 -50.06
N LYS A 839 -3.80 23.40 -49.74
CA LYS A 839 -4.72 22.25 -49.62
C LYS A 839 -5.78 22.46 -48.53
N ALA A 840 -5.37 22.92 -47.34
CA ALA A 840 -6.28 23.21 -46.23
C ALA A 840 -7.23 24.37 -46.57
N SER A 841 -6.72 25.46 -47.17
CA SER A 841 -7.52 26.59 -47.64
C SER A 841 -8.58 26.12 -48.62
N TRP A 842 -8.21 25.25 -49.55
CA TRP A 842 -9.09 24.73 -50.57
C TRP A 842 -10.25 23.92 -49.97
N LEU A 843 -9.96 22.99 -49.04
CA LEU A 843 -10.99 22.19 -48.37
C LEU A 843 -11.92 23.06 -47.51
N LEU A 844 -11.36 23.94 -46.67
CA LEU A 844 -12.12 24.75 -45.74
C LEU A 844 -12.93 25.85 -46.45
N SER A 845 -12.42 26.47 -47.51
CA SER A 845 -13.19 27.48 -48.26
C SER A 845 -14.39 26.88 -48.99
N ARG A 846 -14.26 25.64 -49.46
CA ARG A 846 -15.32 24.95 -50.21
C ARG A 846 -16.39 24.34 -49.31
N HIS A 847 -15.98 23.84 -48.13
CA HIS A 847 -16.87 23.12 -47.22
C HIS A 847 -17.20 23.86 -45.92
N GLY A 848 -16.57 24.99 -45.63
CA GLY A 848 -16.73 25.72 -44.36
C GLY A 848 -18.18 26.04 -44.01
N LYS A 849 -19.00 26.35 -45.02
CA LYS A 849 -20.42 26.69 -44.83
C LYS A 849 -21.28 25.56 -44.27
N LYS A 850 -20.92 24.29 -44.46
CA LYS A 850 -21.68 23.15 -43.89
C LYS A 850 -21.14 22.66 -42.55
N LEU A 851 -19.95 23.10 -42.16
CA LEU A 851 -19.30 22.63 -40.94
C LEU A 851 -19.93 23.28 -39.73
N THR A 852 -20.30 22.44 -38.78
CA THR A 852 -20.74 22.82 -37.43
C THR A 852 -19.59 22.85 -36.43
N GLY A 853 -18.48 22.19 -36.74
CA GLY A 853 -17.28 22.14 -35.91
C GLY A 853 -16.00 22.20 -36.73
N VAL A 854 -15.06 23.03 -36.30
CA VAL A 854 -13.73 23.17 -36.89
C VAL A 854 -12.69 23.09 -35.79
N SER A 855 -11.73 22.18 -35.92
CA SER A 855 -10.59 22.11 -35.03
C SER A 855 -9.28 22.30 -35.80
N LEU A 856 -8.43 23.19 -35.33
CA LEU A 856 -7.14 23.54 -35.92
C LEU A 856 -6.04 23.27 -34.90
N HIS A 857 -5.15 22.30 -35.19
CA HIS A 857 -4.11 21.84 -34.27
C HIS A 857 -2.73 22.10 -34.86
N GLY A 858 -1.90 22.98 -34.32
CA GLY A 858 -0.60 23.28 -34.97
C GLY A 858 0.47 23.79 -34.04
N ASP A 859 1.60 24.19 -34.59
CA ASP A 859 2.69 24.73 -33.78
C ASP A 859 2.53 26.23 -33.48
N GLY A 860 1.41 26.85 -33.86
CA GLY A 860 1.17 28.27 -33.61
C GLY A 860 2.15 29.20 -34.33
N SER A 861 2.88 28.72 -35.34
CA SER A 861 3.86 29.56 -36.03
C SER A 861 3.20 30.78 -36.68
N SER A 862 3.93 31.89 -36.71
CA SER A 862 3.52 33.17 -37.29
C SER A 862 2.96 33.05 -38.70
N GLN A 863 3.56 32.18 -39.53
CA GLN A 863 3.10 31.92 -40.90
C GLN A 863 1.72 31.27 -40.94
N VAL A 864 1.47 30.29 -40.06
CA VAL A 864 0.16 29.62 -39.95
C VAL A 864 -0.90 30.61 -39.47
N MET A 865 -0.58 31.46 -38.49
CA MET A 865 -1.50 32.49 -38.01
C MET A 865 -1.82 33.52 -39.08
N LYS A 866 -0.80 34.05 -39.77
CA LYS A 866 -1.00 34.97 -40.88
C LYS A 866 -1.90 34.36 -41.95
N TRP A 867 -1.63 33.12 -42.36
CA TRP A 867 -2.43 32.40 -43.32
C TRP A 867 -3.88 32.20 -42.88
N LEU A 868 -4.12 31.83 -41.61
CA LEU A 868 -5.48 31.67 -41.06
C LEU A 868 -6.27 32.98 -41.15
N VAL A 869 -5.66 34.09 -40.73
CA VAL A 869 -6.30 35.42 -40.76
C VAL A 869 -6.57 35.88 -42.19
N GLU A 870 -5.64 35.66 -43.11
CA GLU A 870 -5.80 36.05 -44.52
C GLU A 870 -6.82 35.18 -45.26
N THR A 871 -6.88 33.89 -44.96
CA THR A 871 -7.78 32.95 -45.64
C THR A 871 -9.21 33.02 -45.08
N PHE A 872 -9.34 33.16 -43.76
CA PHE A 872 -10.63 33.14 -43.07
C PHE A 872 -10.79 34.37 -42.18
N PRO A 873 -10.80 35.59 -42.74
CA PRO A 873 -10.75 36.82 -41.95
C PRO A 873 -11.97 37.02 -41.05
N THR A 874 -13.09 36.35 -41.34
CA THR A 874 -14.32 36.45 -40.56
C THR A 874 -15.02 35.11 -40.45
N ARG A 875 -15.94 35.01 -39.48
CA ARG A 875 -16.80 33.85 -39.27
C ARG A 875 -17.79 33.57 -40.41
N LEU A 876 -17.90 34.46 -41.41
CA LEU A 876 -18.70 34.24 -42.62
C LEU A 876 -18.19 33.06 -43.47
N ALA A 877 -16.94 32.64 -43.28
CA ALA A 877 -16.44 31.38 -43.85
C ALA A 877 -17.10 30.14 -43.22
N PHE A 878 -17.58 30.26 -41.98
CA PHE A 878 -18.15 29.18 -41.17
C PHE A 878 -19.47 29.61 -40.48
N PRO A 879 -20.53 29.97 -41.24
CA PRO A 879 -21.78 30.49 -40.69
C PRO A 879 -22.52 29.52 -39.76
N ASN A 880 -22.30 28.20 -39.91
CA ASN A 880 -22.93 27.18 -39.09
C ASN A 880 -22.05 26.70 -37.93
N LEU A 881 -20.89 27.33 -37.71
CA LEU A 881 -19.93 26.92 -36.70
C LEU A 881 -20.50 27.10 -35.29
N VAL A 882 -20.63 26.00 -34.56
CA VAL A 882 -21.04 25.94 -33.15
C VAL A 882 -19.96 25.36 -32.23
N ASP A 883 -18.91 24.75 -32.80
CA ASP A 883 -17.76 24.16 -32.10
C ASP A 883 -16.46 24.64 -32.73
N LEU A 884 -15.69 25.46 -32.02
CA LEU A 884 -14.39 25.95 -32.47
C LEU A 884 -13.30 25.47 -31.53
N GLN A 885 -12.28 24.79 -32.06
CA GLN A 885 -11.12 24.34 -31.30
C GLN A 885 -9.84 24.84 -31.95
N LEU A 886 -9.02 25.54 -31.18
CA LEU A 886 -7.74 26.10 -31.56
C LEU A 886 -6.70 25.58 -30.56
N SER A 887 -5.79 24.72 -31.02
CA SER A 887 -4.79 24.09 -30.15
C SER A 887 -3.39 24.33 -30.68
N PHE A 888 -2.59 25.12 -29.96
CA PHE A 888 -1.26 25.55 -30.41
C PHE A 888 -0.17 25.33 -29.35
N PRO A 889 0.31 24.08 -29.14
CA PRO A 889 1.25 23.72 -28.07
C PRO A 889 2.64 24.36 -28.07
N SER A 890 3.01 25.22 -29.04
CA SER A 890 4.36 25.79 -29.04
C SER A 890 4.60 26.73 -27.86
N ARG A 891 5.86 26.76 -27.41
CA ARG A 891 6.24 27.43 -26.16
C ARG A 891 6.49 28.93 -26.30
N SER A 892 6.65 29.44 -27.52
CA SER A 892 6.82 30.87 -27.74
C SER A 892 5.48 31.57 -27.65
N GLU A 893 5.39 32.61 -26.83
CA GLU A 893 4.30 33.58 -26.90
C GLU A 893 4.11 34.00 -28.36
N PHE A 894 2.86 34.20 -28.78
CA PHE A 894 2.54 34.77 -30.09
C PHE A 894 3.11 36.20 -30.14
N GLY A 895 4.40 36.35 -30.39
CA GLY A 895 5.11 37.61 -30.15
C GLY A 895 4.52 38.71 -31.02
N ASP A 896 3.94 39.76 -30.42
CA ASP A 896 3.39 41.01 -30.97
C ASP A 896 2.73 40.98 -32.38
N GLN A 897 2.38 39.82 -32.92
CA GLN A 897 1.79 39.71 -34.24
C GLN A 897 0.31 40.02 -34.12
N TYR A 898 0.02 41.31 -34.30
CA TYR A 898 -1.25 42.04 -34.18
C TYR A 898 -2.49 41.41 -34.84
N LEU A 899 -2.41 40.26 -35.51
CA LEU A 899 -3.49 39.70 -36.31
C LEU A 899 -4.24 38.52 -35.64
N TYR A 900 -3.59 37.70 -34.82
CA TYR A 900 -4.25 36.52 -34.24
C TYR A 900 -5.33 36.90 -33.22
N VAL A 901 -5.01 37.80 -32.28
CA VAL A 901 -5.92 38.16 -31.19
C VAL A 901 -7.19 38.86 -31.71
N PRO A 902 -7.12 39.84 -32.61
CA PRO A 902 -8.33 40.40 -33.24
C PRO A 902 -9.13 39.33 -33.97
N TRP A 903 -8.46 38.45 -34.72
CA TRP A 903 -9.14 37.39 -35.46
C TRP A 903 -9.87 36.39 -34.54
N VAL A 904 -9.24 35.90 -33.46
CA VAL A 904 -9.90 35.03 -32.48
C VAL A 904 -11.08 35.77 -31.86
N SER A 905 -10.89 37.05 -31.48
CA SER A 905 -11.95 37.88 -30.91
C SER A 905 -13.16 37.97 -31.87
N ASP A 906 -12.92 38.21 -33.15
CA ASP A 906 -13.96 38.24 -34.18
C ASP A 906 -14.65 36.87 -34.38
N MET A 907 -13.89 35.77 -34.24
CA MET A 907 -14.42 34.41 -34.36
C MET A 907 -15.29 33.99 -33.18
N VAL A 908 -14.97 34.42 -31.96
CA VAL A 908 -15.71 34.06 -30.73
C VAL A 908 -16.83 35.04 -30.37
N SER A 909 -16.84 36.20 -31.02
CA SER A 909 -17.87 37.24 -30.84
C SER A 909 -19.28 36.75 -31.19
N ALA A 910 -20.25 37.31 -30.47
CA ALA A 910 -21.67 37.11 -30.73
C ALA A 910 -22.00 37.50 -32.19
N PRO A 911 -23.01 36.86 -32.82
CA PRO A 911 -23.53 37.33 -34.09
C PRO A 911 -23.90 38.81 -33.97
N TYR A 912 -23.57 39.62 -34.97
CA TYR A 912 -24.02 41.02 -35.02
C TYR A 912 -25.55 41.01 -34.92
N SER A 913 -26.04 41.25 -33.71
CA SER A 913 -27.45 41.47 -33.46
C SER A 913 -27.75 42.74 -34.23
N ARG A 914 -28.54 42.62 -35.30
CA ARG A 914 -28.98 43.77 -36.10
C ARG A 914 -29.73 44.66 -35.13
N SER A 915 -29.02 45.63 -34.54
CA SER A 915 -29.59 46.56 -33.59
C SER A 915 -30.73 47.22 -34.33
N THR A 916 -31.95 46.82 -34.03
CA THR A 916 -33.15 47.48 -34.49
C THR A 916 -33.11 48.82 -33.80
N ALA A 917 -32.39 49.77 -34.42
CA ALA A 917 -32.42 51.16 -34.05
C ALA A 917 -33.87 51.59 -34.20
N THR A 918 -34.61 51.51 -33.09
CA THR A 918 -35.91 52.15 -32.94
C THR A 918 -35.65 53.63 -33.13
N SER A 919 -35.97 54.10 -34.34
CA SER A 919 -35.96 55.50 -34.71
C SER A 919 -37.01 56.24 -33.88
N ASN A 920 -36.64 56.66 -32.68
CA ASN A 920 -37.28 57.82 -32.06
C ASN A 920 -36.71 59.06 -32.75
N SER A 921 -37.34 59.41 -33.87
CA SER A 921 -37.21 60.72 -34.48
C SER A 921 -37.94 61.74 -33.60
N ASP A 922 -37.19 62.61 -32.94
CA ASP A 922 -37.63 63.99 -32.80
C ASP A 922 -36.45 64.96 -32.75
N SER A 923 -36.53 65.94 -33.65
CA SER A 923 -35.79 67.20 -33.72
C SER A 923 -34.32 67.18 -34.20
N VAL A 924 -34.15 67.63 -35.46
CA VAL A 924 -33.43 68.86 -35.90
C VAL A 924 -32.78 68.61 -37.26
N LEU A 925 -33.39 69.24 -38.26
CA LEU A 925 -32.99 69.32 -39.67
C LEU A 925 -31.58 69.89 -39.86
N GLY A 926 -30.79 69.22 -40.71
CA GLY A 926 -29.57 69.74 -41.30
C GLY A 926 -29.35 69.09 -42.67
N ASN A 927 -29.80 69.78 -43.72
CA ASN A 927 -29.80 69.38 -45.13
C ASN A 927 -28.47 68.79 -45.62
N LEU A 928 -28.48 67.53 -46.06
CA LEU A 928 -27.59 67.05 -47.12
C LEU A 928 -28.35 66.14 -48.11
N SER A 929 -28.15 66.48 -49.38
CA SER A 929 -28.81 65.99 -50.59
C SER A 929 -28.71 64.48 -50.79
N VAL A 930 -29.87 63.84 -50.93
CA VAL A 930 -30.07 62.44 -51.27
C VAL A 930 -29.70 62.20 -52.74
N GLY A 931 -28.58 61.50 -52.95
CA GLY A 931 -28.24 60.83 -54.20
C GLY A 931 -28.67 59.35 -54.12
N SER A 932 -29.63 58.99 -54.96
CA SER A 932 -30.24 57.67 -55.11
C SER A 932 -29.24 56.51 -55.23
N LEU A 933 -29.17 55.65 -54.21
CA LEU A 933 -28.67 54.28 -54.31
C LEU A 933 -29.75 53.33 -53.80
N SER A 934 -30.33 52.54 -54.71
CA SER A 934 -31.19 51.42 -54.37
C SER A 934 -30.36 50.37 -53.63
N LEU A 935 -30.42 50.35 -52.30
CA LEU A 935 -29.92 49.25 -51.50
C LEU A 935 -30.77 48.02 -51.83
N ALA A 936 -30.20 47.10 -52.60
CA ALA A 936 -30.65 45.72 -52.58
C ALA A 936 -30.59 45.24 -51.12
N SER A 937 -31.69 44.69 -50.63
CA SER A 937 -31.74 44.01 -49.33
C SER A 937 -30.81 42.80 -49.38
N SER A 938 -29.51 43.00 -49.15
CA SER A 938 -28.63 41.90 -48.81
C SER A 938 -29.19 41.33 -47.50
N THR A 939 -29.65 40.08 -47.58
CA THR A 939 -29.90 39.27 -46.40
C THR A 939 -28.59 39.27 -45.63
N ALA A 940 -28.51 40.07 -44.56
CA ALA A 940 -27.31 40.12 -43.73
C ALA A 940 -27.01 38.69 -43.31
N GLU A 941 -25.89 38.15 -43.79
CA GLU A 941 -25.48 36.79 -43.48
C GLU A 941 -25.22 36.70 -41.97
N THR A 942 -26.13 36.05 -41.24
CA THR A 942 -25.99 35.79 -39.80
C THR A 942 -25.25 34.47 -39.60
N TRP A 943 -24.38 34.38 -38.60
CA TRP A 943 -23.77 33.12 -38.15
C TRP A 943 -24.41 32.60 -36.87
N SER A 944 -24.27 31.29 -36.65
CA SER A 944 -24.71 30.59 -35.44
C SER A 944 -23.81 30.98 -34.26
N SER A 945 -24.33 31.02 -33.03
CA SER A 945 -23.49 31.26 -31.84
C SER A 945 -22.68 30.02 -31.43
N LEU A 946 -21.53 30.20 -30.78
CA LEU A 946 -20.71 29.07 -30.32
C LEU A 946 -21.35 28.40 -29.11
N THR A 947 -21.35 27.06 -29.12
CA THR A 947 -21.74 26.24 -27.96
C THR A 947 -20.53 25.56 -27.31
N ARG A 948 -19.45 25.38 -28.06
CA ARG A 948 -18.16 24.88 -27.58
C ARG A 948 -17.03 25.75 -28.13
N LEU A 949 -16.14 26.16 -27.24
CA LEU A 949 -14.91 26.88 -27.57
C LEU A 949 -13.76 26.20 -26.83
N SER A 950 -12.71 25.87 -27.56
CA SER A 950 -11.51 25.26 -27.00
C SER A 950 -10.30 26.05 -27.49
N LEU A 951 -9.53 26.62 -26.56
CA LEU A 951 -8.33 27.42 -26.80
C LEU A 951 -7.12 26.74 -26.13
N GLN A 952 -7.00 25.43 -26.32
CA GLN A 952 -5.98 24.62 -25.64
C GLN A 952 -4.57 25.08 -25.98
N TRP A 953 -3.70 25.05 -24.97
CA TRP A 953 -2.28 25.37 -25.07
C TRP A 953 -1.96 26.75 -25.67
N ASN A 954 -2.93 27.64 -25.76
CA ASN A 954 -2.70 28.99 -26.26
C ASN A 954 -1.91 29.79 -25.23
N LYS A 955 -0.81 30.40 -25.67
CA LYS A 955 0.05 31.26 -24.85
C LYS A 955 -0.09 32.72 -25.26
N LEU A 956 -1.06 33.41 -24.67
CA LEU A 956 -1.34 34.82 -24.94
C LEU A 956 -0.78 35.71 -23.83
N SER A 957 -0.49 36.96 -24.15
CA SER A 957 -0.22 37.96 -23.11
C SER A 957 -1.46 38.17 -22.24
N GLN A 958 -1.31 38.63 -21.00
CA GLN A 958 -2.45 38.92 -20.12
C GLN A 958 -3.44 39.92 -20.76
N LYS A 959 -2.92 40.92 -21.49
CA LYS A 959 -3.73 41.90 -22.23
C LYS A 959 -4.51 41.26 -23.38
N ASP A 960 -3.93 40.29 -24.05
CA ASP A 960 -4.57 39.61 -25.16
C ASP A 960 -5.62 38.61 -24.68
N TRP A 961 -5.37 37.89 -23.59
CA TRP A 961 -6.40 37.10 -22.92
C TRP A 961 -7.59 37.95 -22.50
N THR A 962 -7.34 39.14 -21.95
CA THR A 962 -8.39 40.09 -21.58
C THR A 962 -9.31 40.38 -22.78
N ARG A 963 -8.72 40.74 -23.92
CA ARG A 963 -9.46 41.01 -25.17
C ARG A 963 -10.24 39.80 -25.66
N VAL A 964 -9.63 38.62 -25.65
CA VAL A 964 -10.31 37.38 -26.09
C VAL A 964 -11.48 37.05 -25.18
N ILE A 965 -11.29 37.11 -23.85
CA ILE A 965 -12.34 36.79 -22.86
C ILE A 965 -13.52 37.77 -22.98
N GLU A 966 -13.25 39.07 -23.13
CA GLU A 966 -14.29 40.09 -23.35
C GLU A 966 -15.09 39.88 -24.63
N ALA A 967 -14.47 39.28 -25.65
CA ALA A 967 -15.12 39.00 -26.93
C ALA A 967 -15.99 37.72 -26.89
N ILE A 968 -15.80 36.81 -25.94
CA ILE A 968 -16.54 35.54 -25.91
C ILE A 968 -18.03 35.78 -25.63
N ASP A 969 -18.89 35.25 -26.52
CA ASP A 969 -20.33 35.18 -26.28
C ASP A 969 -20.69 34.05 -25.30
N PHE A 970 -20.75 34.38 -24.01
CA PHE A 970 -21.15 33.43 -22.96
C PHE A 970 -22.64 33.10 -22.94
N SER A 971 -23.49 33.77 -23.75
CA SER A 971 -24.95 33.55 -23.73
C SER A 971 -25.38 32.18 -24.27
N THR A 972 -24.55 31.56 -25.12
CA THR A 972 -24.81 30.23 -25.71
C THR A 972 -23.73 29.19 -25.40
N LEU A 973 -22.60 29.62 -24.82
CA LEU A 973 -21.43 28.78 -24.62
C LEU A 973 -21.65 27.76 -23.49
N LYS A 974 -21.59 26.47 -23.84
CA LYS A 974 -21.76 25.35 -22.89
C LYS A 974 -20.43 24.77 -22.42
N ILE A 975 -19.39 24.83 -23.25
CA ILE A 975 -18.09 24.25 -22.96
C ILE A 975 -17.02 25.26 -23.33
N LEU A 976 -16.20 25.64 -22.34
CA LEU A 976 -15.01 26.45 -22.52
C LEU A 976 -13.81 25.63 -22.04
N ASP A 977 -12.89 25.33 -22.95
CA ASP A 977 -11.73 24.49 -22.68
C ASP A 977 -10.45 25.30 -22.87
N LEU A 978 -9.75 25.53 -21.77
CA LEU A 978 -8.51 26.30 -21.66
C LEU A 978 -7.37 25.39 -21.18
N THR A 979 -7.45 24.09 -21.48
CA THR A 979 -6.42 23.11 -21.09
C THR A 979 -5.04 23.57 -21.58
N GLY A 980 -4.03 23.63 -20.71
CA GLY A 980 -2.67 24.03 -21.09
C GLY A 980 -2.47 25.54 -21.36
N ALA A 981 -3.52 26.36 -21.23
CA ALA A 981 -3.45 27.79 -21.47
C ALA A 981 -2.77 28.54 -20.31
N ASN A 982 -2.08 29.64 -20.62
CA ASN A 982 -1.39 30.49 -19.62
C ASN A 982 -2.31 31.56 -19.00
N VAL A 983 -3.52 31.18 -18.63
CA VAL A 983 -4.50 32.08 -17.99
C VAL A 983 -4.06 32.35 -16.55
N ALA A 984 -3.96 33.62 -16.13
CA ALA A 984 -3.66 33.98 -14.74
C ALA A 984 -4.95 34.25 -13.94
N MET A 985 -4.82 34.49 -12.64
CA MET A 985 -5.96 34.66 -11.73
C MET A 985 -6.79 35.89 -12.12
N GLU A 986 -6.15 36.97 -12.58
CA GLU A 986 -6.84 38.19 -13.01
C GLU A 986 -7.72 37.94 -14.25
N GLN A 987 -7.30 37.04 -15.15
CA GLN A 987 -8.11 36.66 -16.30
C GLN A 987 -9.26 35.74 -15.90
N PHE A 988 -9.10 34.91 -14.86
CA PHE A 988 -10.20 34.14 -14.29
C PHE A 988 -11.26 35.05 -13.67
N ASP A 989 -10.85 36.10 -12.95
CA ASP A 989 -11.76 37.11 -12.39
C ASP A 989 -12.56 37.81 -13.50
N LEU A 990 -11.90 38.21 -14.59
CA LEU A 990 -12.56 38.78 -15.75
C LEU A 990 -13.53 37.81 -16.42
N LEU A 991 -13.17 36.53 -16.52
CA LEU A 991 -14.03 35.49 -17.04
C LEU A 991 -15.28 35.33 -16.17
N ALA A 992 -15.15 35.37 -14.85
CA ALA A 992 -16.27 35.37 -13.92
C ALA A 992 -17.16 36.61 -14.06
N GLU A 993 -16.55 37.79 -14.22
CA GLU A 993 -17.28 39.04 -14.49
C GLU A 993 -18.08 38.95 -15.80
N CYS A 994 -17.48 38.46 -16.89
CA CYS A 994 -18.15 38.34 -18.18
C CYS A 994 -19.32 37.34 -18.12
N VAL A 995 -19.16 36.23 -17.41
CA VAL A 995 -20.24 35.26 -17.19
C VAL A 995 -21.39 35.88 -16.37
N SER A 996 -21.08 36.73 -15.39
CA SER A 996 -22.11 37.44 -14.60
C SER A 996 -22.92 38.48 -15.38
N LYS A 997 -22.39 38.99 -16.50
CA LYS A 997 -23.09 39.96 -17.38
C LYS A 997 -24.16 39.30 -18.25
N VAL A 998 -24.21 37.97 -18.35
CA VAL A 998 -25.22 37.26 -19.12
C VAL A 998 -26.59 37.44 -18.44
N HIS A 999 -27.60 37.86 -19.20
CA HIS A 999 -28.96 37.95 -18.67
C HIS A 999 -29.50 36.56 -18.34
N GLY A 1000 -29.60 36.24 -17.05
CA GLY A 1000 -30.05 34.94 -16.54
C GLY A 1000 -28.88 34.03 -16.17
N THR A 1001 -29.11 32.71 -16.10
CA THR A 1001 -28.04 31.73 -15.82
C THR A 1001 -27.27 31.43 -17.10
N ALA A 1002 -25.95 31.63 -17.09
CA ALA A 1002 -25.12 31.26 -18.22
C ALA A 1002 -25.21 29.73 -18.48
N PRO A 1003 -25.31 29.27 -19.74
CA PRO A 1003 -25.45 27.86 -20.08
C PRO A 1003 -24.15 27.06 -19.94
N LEU A 1004 -23.09 27.66 -19.41
CA LEU A 1004 -21.78 27.04 -19.26
C LEU A 1004 -21.87 25.84 -18.32
N ARG A 1005 -21.47 24.67 -18.82
CA ARG A 1005 -21.48 23.38 -18.11
C ARG A 1005 -20.09 22.87 -17.81
N ILE A 1006 -19.12 23.13 -18.67
CA ILE A 1006 -17.74 22.67 -18.48
C ILE A 1006 -16.80 23.84 -18.70
N LEU A 1007 -15.97 24.10 -17.69
CA LEU A 1007 -14.81 24.98 -17.77
C LEU A 1007 -13.55 24.11 -17.53
N ASP A 1008 -12.82 23.78 -18.58
CA ASP A 1008 -11.63 22.95 -18.45
C ASP A 1008 -10.39 23.82 -18.27
N LEU A 1009 -9.73 23.70 -17.12
CA LEU A 1009 -8.50 24.42 -16.78
C LEU A 1009 -7.32 23.45 -16.56
N SER A 1010 -7.44 22.21 -17.02
CA SER A 1010 -6.43 21.17 -16.84
C SER A 1010 -5.06 21.63 -17.39
N SER A 1011 -3.98 21.44 -16.63
CA SER A 1011 -2.63 21.85 -17.05
C SER A 1011 -2.47 23.34 -17.39
N SER A 1012 -3.40 24.19 -16.97
CA SER A 1012 -3.22 25.65 -17.03
C SER A 1012 -2.31 26.12 -15.89
N SER A 1013 -1.78 27.34 -16.01
CA SER A 1013 -1.02 27.99 -14.93
C SER A 1013 -1.81 28.12 -13.62
N LEU A 1014 -3.15 28.11 -13.67
CA LEU A 1014 -4.02 28.12 -12.50
C LEU A 1014 -4.07 26.77 -11.78
N SER A 1015 -3.92 25.66 -12.52
CA SER A 1015 -3.98 24.31 -11.98
C SER A 1015 -2.66 23.82 -11.37
N GLU A 1016 -1.53 24.44 -11.71
CA GLU A 1016 -0.18 23.98 -11.33
C GLU A 1016 0.45 24.79 -10.17
N GLY A 1017 -0.30 25.62 -9.43
CA GLY A 1017 0.28 26.60 -8.50
C GLY A 1017 -0.43 26.84 -7.16
N GLN A 1018 0.14 27.78 -6.38
CA GLN A 1018 -0.31 28.21 -5.04
C GLN A 1018 -1.73 28.80 -5.00
N HIS A 1019 -2.35 29.03 -6.16
CA HIS A 1019 -3.63 29.70 -6.31
C HIS A 1019 -4.84 28.77 -6.20
N LEU A 1020 -4.66 27.46 -5.97
CA LEU A 1020 -5.75 26.48 -5.95
C LEU A 1020 -6.86 26.85 -4.96
N ALA A 1021 -6.51 27.18 -3.73
CA ALA A 1021 -7.48 27.53 -2.70
C ALA A 1021 -8.24 28.82 -3.06
N GLU A 1022 -7.54 29.82 -3.61
CA GLU A 1022 -8.14 31.06 -4.07
C GLU A 1022 -9.10 30.82 -5.24
N LEU A 1023 -8.70 29.98 -6.21
CA LEU A 1023 -9.50 29.62 -7.36
C LEU A 1023 -10.78 28.90 -6.96
N LEU A 1024 -10.69 27.93 -6.02
CA LEU A 1024 -11.86 27.20 -5.53
C LEU A 1024 -12.86 28.13 -4.84
N MET A 1025 -12.38 29.09 -4.03
CA MET A 1025 -13.26 30.10 -3.43
C MET A 1025 -13.93 30.99 -4.48
N LYS A 1026 -13.17 31.47 -5.47
CA LYS A 1026 -13.72 32.29 -6.56
C LYS A 1026 -14.68 31.50 -7.45
N PHE A 1027 -14.44 30.20 -7.61
CA PHE A 1027 -15.33 29.34 -8.39
C PHE A 1027 -16.70 29.13 -7.72
N GLU A 1028 -16.78 29.10 -6.40
CA GLU A 1028 -18.10 29.07 -5.74
C GLU A 1028 -18.91 30.34 -6.05
N GLY A 1029 -18.27 31.52 -6.10
CA GLY A 1029 -18.90 32.75 -6.60
C GLY A 1029 -19.26 32.68 -8.10
N PHE A 1030 -18.42 32.03 -8.90
CA PHE A 1030 -18.70 31.80 -10.32
C PHE A 1030 -19.97 30.95 -10.55
N LYS A 1031 -20.21 29.95 -9.70
CA LYS A 1031 -21.42 29.08 -9.79
C LYS A 1031 -22.73 29.82 -9.56
N GLU A 1032 -22.73 30.97 -8.88
CA GLU A 1032 -23.95 31.78 -8.72
C GLU A 1032 -24.51 32.22 -10.09
N ASN A 1033 -23.62 32.48 -11.06
CA ASN A 1033 -23.97 32.89 -12.41
C ASN A 1033 -24.03 31.73 -13.42
N ALA A 1034 -23.32 30.63 -13.14
CA ALA A 1034 -23.31 29.40 -13.94
C ALA A 1034 -23.48 28.15 -13.06
N PRO A 1035 -24.69 27.87 -12.54
CA PRO A 1035 -24.92 26.86 -11.50
C PRO A 1035 -24.67 25.41 -11.95
N HIS A 1036 -24.59 25.18 -13.26
CA HIS A 1036 -24.31 23.87 -13.84
C HIS A 1036 -22.86 23.70 -14.29
N ALA A 1037 -22.01 24.73 -14.10
CA ALA A 1037 -20.62 24.65 -14.48
C ALA A 1037 -19.85 23.70 -13.55
N THR A 1038 -19.13 22.77 -14.16
CA THR A 1038 -18.10 21.96 -13.52
C THR A 1038 -16.75 22.44 -14.01
N ILE A 1039 -15.80 22.64 -13.10
CA ILE A 1039 -14.40 22.87 -13.46
C ILE A 1039 -13.66 21.53 -13.54
N LYS A 1040 -12.92 21.33 -14.63
CA LYS A 1040 -11.95 20.23 -14.80
C LYS A 1040 -10.52 20.71 -14.60
N GLY A 1041 -9.63 19.78 -14.23
CA GLY A 1041 -8.21 20.06 -13.97
C GLY A 1041 -7.79 19.96 -12.50
N PHE A 1042 -8.73 19.68 -11.59
CA PHE A 1042 -8.50 19.64 -10.13
C PHE A 1042 -8.78 18.27 -9.51
N GLU A 1043 -9.11 17.28 -10.34
CA GLU A 1043 -9.41 15.90 -9.90
C GLU A 1043 -8.22 15.25 -9.19
N ARG A 1044 -6.99 15.72 -9.46
CA ARG A 1044 -5.76 15.29 -8.76
C ARG A 1044 -5.59 15.85 -7.35
N TYR A 1045 -6.34 16.90 -6.98
CA TYR A 1045 -6.22 17.57 -5.67
C TYR A 1045 -7.42 17.33 -4.74
N ASN A 1046 -8.55 16.86 -5.29
CA ASN A 1046 -9.72 16.44 -4.52
C ASN A 1046 -9.63 14.98 -4.02
N GLN A 1047 -8.52 14.29 -4.30
CA GLN A 1047 -8.15 12.98 -3.79
C GLN A 1047 -6.94 13.13 -2.88
#